data_AF-A0A0L8HT37-F1
#
_entry.id   AF-A0A0L8HT37-F1
#
_cell.length_a   1.000
_cell.length_b   1.000
_cell.length_c   1.000
_cell.angle_alpha   90.00
_cell.angle_beta   90.00
_cell.angle_gamma   90.00
#
_symmetry.space_group_name_H-M   'P 1'
#
loop_
_entity.id
_entity.type
_entity.pdbx_description
1 polymer ?
#
loop_
_entity_poly.entity_id
_entity_poly.type
_entity_poly.pdbx_seq_one_letter_code
_entity_poly.pdbx_strand_id
1 'polypeptide(L)'
;MFHRISIFLLACFLYLAMGKIKKDEVVEPDIFENAKEFVKNASRPSTDGGNQNHSSLILPYSQEILRGLSGLRYIEAAYKTLNFFRTQYRHLVPSIYVDGFLKNFPVPIDIHSTCEYRHKLICNTADIYRTADGSCNNLQNPYIGKSKTTFARMMLSRYEDGVNKPRLHGHKSHLPNTRYVSNSFFKNVPITDTSLTHMVAAFTQFLNYDIQLVDTMNNVDCCRIQTDFNRFLSTFRKLTRADEIRLYQMTQAVTSICMSIQIPRGDPMFPPNYRCMPYTRSTNTPNLDCKLSSRQQRNLNTQFLDGSVIYGSNSAITLMLRTGVDGTLKTTTNANGELLMRDFLNTVNCHLPNPNTNNAFCFLGGDKRINEQPLATSLNMLFVREHNRLAKEFKNAHPTWNDEKIFQETRKMVIAEIQHITYKEYLPLILGSTVMASNNLNVQASGYTNSYNIGTSASASNIFGMIMTMTAATMFRDTYTLNAETKPMRFYNPDVFYKNVDAVTSITKGLLTDHAQRFDPYIATSFTNRYVEVLPGYPRDLVAIMLQRGRDHGIPRYTDWLKFCSRNYVNPHSLPHHSIDMKYKLLSSYKNVFNIDLISGALSERVLSDGKVGPTVACILGKEFQRLKFGDRFWYENSGPGQLTQQQLATVRSTTLAHIICRNTAITSIQRKAFEPVSASNPAVSCTELLNIQTTTTTTPTTTTTPTTTTTPTTTTTPTTTTTPTTTTTPTTTVCDGWSAFSLWTVCLNNIRCRFRLCTAGFNRRACECLGAPIEVEVCAGGISSMIDLESITNELYERTKHLIYNGSLTYKMFNIYLLDVIISKM
;
A
#
# COMPACT_ATOMS: atom_id res chain seq x y z
N MET A 1 -22.05 55.48 -3.36
CA MET A 1 -21.78 55.53 -1.91
C MET A 1 -22.45 54.37 -1.17
N PHE A 2 -23.79 54.28 -1.19
CA PHE A 2 -24.62 53.21 -0.59
C PHE A 2 -23.98 51.81 -0.49
N HIS A 3 -23.53 51.22 -1.60
CA HIS A 3 -22.99 49.84 -1.60
C HIS A 3 -21.81 49.62 -0.63
N ARG A 4 -20.97 50.63 -0.36
CA ARG A 4 -19.90 50.56 0.65
C ARG A 4 -20.46 50.59 2.08
N ILE A 5 -21.51 51.39 2.31
CA ILE A 5 -22.21 51.47 3.60
C ILE A 5 -22.95 50.14 3.87
N SER A 6 -23.63 49.56 2.89
CA SER A 6 -24.31 48.26 3.04
C SER A 6 -23.34 47.13 3.39
N ILE A 7 -22.15 47.08 2.79
CA ILE A 7 -21.13 46.06 3.10
C ILE A 7 -20.52 46.29 4.49
N PHE A 8 -20.24 47.55 4.86
CA PHE A 8 -19.76 47.89 6.20
C PHE A 8 -20.78 47.55 7.30
N LEU A 9 -22.05 47.91 7.09
CA LEU A 9 -23.15 47.55 7.98
C LEU A 9 -23.31 46.03 8.11
N LEU A 10 -23.23 45.26 7.02
CA LEU A 10 -23.30 43.80 7.07
C LEU A 10 -22.15 43.19 7.89
N ALA A 11 -20.93 43.72 7.76
CA ALA A 11 -19.79 43.31 8.56
C ALA A 11 -19.97 43.65 10.06
N CYS A 12 -20.48 44.84 10.38
CA CYS A 12 -20.84 45.22 11.75
C CYS A 12 -21.98 44.36 12.32
N PHE A 13 -22.97 43.99 11.50
CA PHE A 13 -24.10 43.15 11.92
C PHE A 13 -23.63 41.72 12.28
N LEU A 14 -22.76 41.13 11.44
CA LEU A 14 -22.11 39.85 11.73
C LEU A 14 -21.25 39.93 13.01
N TYR A 15 -20.50 41.01 13.19
CA TYR A 15 -19.69 41.25 14.39
C TYR A 15 -20.54 41.32 15.67
N LEU A 16 -21.67 42.04 15.64
CA LEU A 16 -22.61 42.15 16.77
C LEU A 16 -23.33 40.83 17.07
N ALA A 17 -23.78 40.11 16.04
CA ALA A 17 -24.42 38.80 16.21
C ALA A 17 -23.47 37.77 16.85
N MET A 18 -22.21 37.70 16.37
CA MET A 18 -21.18 36.86 16.99
C MET A 18 -20.80 37.32 18.40
N GLY A 19 -20.93 38.62 18.70
CA GLY A 19 -20.73 39.19 20.04
C GLY A 19 -21.73 38.67 21.08
N LYS A 20 -23.03 38.57 20.73
CA LYS A 20 -24.06 37.98 21.62
C LYS A 20 -23.90 36.46 21.79
N ILE A 21 -23.58 35.74 20.71
CA ILE A 21 -23.33 34.29 20.76
C ILE A 21 -22.18 33.93 21.73
N LYS A 22 -21.26 34.86 22.03
CA LYS A 22 -20.17 34.66 22.97
C LYS A 22 -20.53 34.90 24.45
N LYS A 23 -21.82 35.06 24.78
CA LYS A 23 -22.32 35.37 26.13
C LYS A 23 -23.43 34.44 26.65
N ASP A 24 -23.85 33.46 25.85
CA ASP A 24 -25.04 32.63 26.10
C ASP A 24 -26.35 33.44 26.30
N GLU A 25 -26.39 34.68 25.79
CA GLU A 25 -27.63 35.45 25.64
C GLU A 25 -28.47 34.85 24.50
N VAL A 26 -29.76 34.59 24.75
CA VAL A 26 -30.69 34.09 23.73
C VAL A 26 -30.80 35.10 22.58
N VAL A 27 -30.51 34.66 21.35
CA VAL A 27 -30.65 35.48 20.15
C VAL A 27 -32.13 35.53 19.76
N GLU A 28 -32.72 36.72 19.86
CA GLU A 28 -34.13 36.96 19.52
C GLU A 28 -34.41 36.59 18.04
N PRO A 29 -35.52 35.89 17.72
CA PRO A 29 -35.84 35.44 16.36
C PRO A 29 -35.85 36.57 15.33
N ASP A 30 -36.28 37.76 15.74
CA ASP A 30 -36.44 38.93 14.89
C ASP A 30 -35.12 39.40 14.28
N ILE A 31 -33.98 39.10 14.89
CA ILE A 31 -32.65 39.41 14.31
C ILE A 31 -32.44 38.62 13.01
N PHE A 32 -32.96 37.38 12.93
CA PHE A 32 -32.89 36.56 11.71
C PHE A 32 -33.94 36.94 10.66
N GLU A 33 -35.14 37.37 11.05
CA GLU A 33 -36.13 37.86 10.07
C GLU A 33 -35.74 39.23 9.50
N ASN A 34 -35.23 40.16 10.32
CA ASN A 34 -34.66 41.42 9.83
C ASN A 34 -33.50 41.18 8.85
N ALA A 35 -32.63 40.20 9.12
CA ALA A 35 -31.55 39.82 8.20
C ALA A 35 -32.08 39.21 6.88
N LYS A 36 -33.13 38.37 6.94
CA LYS A 36 -33.81 37.85 5.74
C LYS A 36 -34.44 38.98 4.92
N GLU A 37 -35.14 39.92 5.56
CA GLU A 37 -35.79 41.03 4.88
C GLU A 37 -34.78 42.00 4.25
N PHE A 38 -33.68 42.30 4.93
CA PHE A 38 -32.58 43.10 4.37
C PHE A 38 -32.00 42.46 3.09
N VAL A 39 -31.73 41.15 3.11
CA VAL A 39 -31.27 40.40 1.93
C VAL A 39 -32.33 40.36 0.82
N LYS A 40 -33.61 40.20 1.17
CA LYS A 40 -34.75 40.17 0.24
C LYS A 40 -34.95 41.51 -0.47
N ASN A 41 -34.79 42.62 0.24
CA ASN A 41 -34.88 43.96 -0.33
C ASN A 41 -33.62 44.33 -1.15
N ALA A 42 -32.43 43.89 -0.73
CA ALA A 42 -31.20 43.99 -1.53
C ALA A 42 -31.18 43.10 -2.80
N SER A 43 -32.18 42.22 -2.98
CA SER A 43 -32.30 41.31 -4.12
C SER A 43 -33.33 41.73 -5.18
N ARG A 44 -34.01 42.88 -5.02
CA ARG A 44 -34.95 43.40 -6.03
C ARG A 44 -34.17 44.00 -7.22
N PRO A 45 -34.58 43.73 -8.48
CA PRO A 45 -34.02 44.45 -9.63
C PRO A 45 -34.34 45.95 -9.57
N SER A 46 -33.39 46.80 -9.95
CA SER A 46 -33.66 48.21 -10.23
C SER A 46 -34.43 48.35 -11.54
N THR A 47 -35.46 49.20 -11.56
CA THR A 47 -36.31 49.42 -12.74
C THR A 47 -35.70 50.38 -13.77
N ASP A 48 -34.65 51.12 -13.41
CA ASP A 48 -33.95 52.03 -14.33
C ASP A 48 -32.99 51.28 -15.27
N GLY A 49 -33.07 51.58 -16.56
CA GLY A 49 -32.33 50.90 -17.61
C GLY A 49 -30.85 51.27 -17.67
N GLY A 50 -29.99 50.49 -17.00
CA GLY A 50 -28.53 50.64 -17.12
C GLY A 50 -27.76 49.35 -16.81
N ASN A 51 -27.02 48.84 -17.80
CA ASN A 51 -26.05 47.72 -17.73
C ASN A 51 -26.42 46.50 -16.85
N GLN A 52 -27.05 45.50 -17.48
CA GLN A 52 -27.22 44.18 -16.91
C GLN A 52 -25.86 43.45 -16.76
N ASN A 53 -25.37 43.26 -15.53
CA ASN A 53 -24.52 42.11 -15.17
C ASN A 53 -24.25 41.89 -13.66
N HIS A 54 -24.85 42.67 -12.74
CA HIS A 54 -24.45 42.64 -11.32
C HIS A 54 -25.29 41.72 -10.40
N SER A 55 -26.49 41.31 -10.82
CA SER A 55 -27.36 40.40 -10.06
C SER A 55 -26.91 38.93 -10.07
N SER A 56 -26.13 38.53 -11.08
CA SER A 56 -25.65 37.15 -11.29
C SER A 56 -24.62 36.68 -10.24
N LEU A 57 -23.88 37.61 -9.63
CA LEU A 57 -22.83 37.31 -8.64
C LEU A 57 -23.35 37.15 -7.21
N ILE A 58 -24.47 37.79 -6.86
CA ILE A 58 -25.00 37.75 -5.48
C ILE A 58 -25.90 36.53 -5.26
N LEU A 59 -26.71 36.17 -6.27
CA LEU A 59 -27.73 35.13 -6.18
C LEU A 59 -27.22 33.73 -5.75
N PRO A 60 -26.02 33.24 -6.14
CA PRO A 60 -25.50 31.96 -5.66
C PRO A 60 -25.13 32.01 -4.17
N TYR A 61 -24.49 33.08 -3.72
CA TYR A 61 -23.98 33.23 -2.35
C TYR A 61 -25.09 33.57 -1.35
N SER A 62 -26.10 34.38 -1.72
CA SER A 62 -27.26 34.60 -0.86
C SER A 62 -28.07 33.32 -0.65
N GLN A 63 -28.13 32.44 -1.66
CA GLN A 63 -28.72 31.11 -1.51
C GLN A 63 -27.89 30.15 -0.63
N GLU A 64 -26.56 30.26 -0.56
CA GLU A 64 -25.78 29.47 0.42
C GLU A 64 -25.94 30.01 1.85
N ILE A 65 -25.97 31.34 2.03
CA ILE A 65 -26.21 31.98 3.34
C ILE A 65 -27.58 31.61 3.93
N LEU A 66 -28.63 31.54 3.09
CA LEU A 66 -29.97 31.10 3.50
C LEU A 66 -30.11 29.56 3.67
N ARG A 67 -29.07 28.78 3.35
CA ARG A 67 -29.06 27.29 3.45
C ARG A 67 -28.10 26.81 4.54
N GLY A 68 -28.12 27.44 5.71
CA GLY A 68 -27.33 27.02 6.86
C GLY A 68 -27.65 25.60 7.32
N LEU A 69 -26.71 24.68 7.10
CA LEU A 69 -26.59 23.36 7.76
C LEU A 69 -25.18 22.81 7.50
N SER A 70 -24.55 22.20 8.51
CA SER A 70 -23.14 21.75 8.58
C SER A 70 -22.07 22.88 8.57
N GLY A 71 -21.40 23.06 9.72
CA GLY A 71 -20.43 24.16 9.95
C GLY A 71 -19.16 24.13 9.10
N LEU A 72 -18.82 23.00 8.47
CA LEU A 72 -17.71 22.89 7.52
C LEU A 72 -17.86 23.87 6.35
N ARG A 73 -19.08 24.02 5.81
CA ARG A 73 -19.36 24.96 4.72
C ARG A 73 -19.29 26.42 5.16
N TYR A 74 -19.61 26.71 6.42
CA TYR A 74 -19.51 28.05 6.99
C TYR A 74 -18.05 28.51 7.06
N ILE A 75 -17.14 27.64 7.53
CA ILE A 75 -15.70 27.90 7.56
C ILE A 75 -15.13 27.98 6.13
N GLU A 76 -15.57 27.11 5.22
CA GLU A 76 -15.14 27.12 3.82
C GLU A 76 -15.56 28.42 3.10
N ALA A 77 -16.80 28.89 3.32
CA ALA A 77 -17.31 30.14 2.78
C ALA A 77 -16.59 31.36 3.37
N ALA A 78 -16.38 31.40 4.69
CA ALA A 78 -15.61 32.45 5.35
C ALA A 78 -14.16 32.50 4.83
N TYR A 79 -13.49 31.35 4.70
CA TYR A 79 -12.13 31.26 4.18
C TYR A 79 -12.03 31.73 2.72
N LYS A 80 -12.93 31.26 1.84
CA LYS A 80 -12.99 31.73 0.43
C LYS A 80 -13.23 33.24 0.34
N THR A 81 -14.12 33.77 1.16
CA THR A 81 -14.45 35.20 1.21
C THR A 81 -13.25 36.03 1.66
N LEU A 82 -12.58 35.64 2.76
CA LEU A 82 -11.36 36.31 3.25
C LEU A 82 -10.21 36.24 2.23
N ASN A 83 -10.04 35.11 1.53
CA ASN A 83 -8.98 34.98 0.53
C ASN A 83 -9.27 35.76 -0.76
N PHE A 84 -10.56 35.94 -1.11
CA PHE A 84 -11.00 36.85 -2.18
C PHE A 84 -10.71 38.32 -1.81
N PHE A 85 -11.07 38.77 -0.61
CA PHE A 85 -10.72 40.13 -0.14
C PHE A 85 -9.20 40.34 -0.06
N ARG A 86 -8.43 39.34 0.41
CA ARG A 86 -6.94 39.36 0.44
C ARG A 86 -6.31 39.52 -0.95
N THR A 87 -6.97 39.07 -2.01
CA THR A 87 -6.43 39.09 -3.39
C THR A 87 -6.95 40.25 -4.24
N GLN A 88 -8.19 40.71 -4.05
CA GLN A 88 -8.78 41.84 -4.79
C GLN A 88 -8.67 43.19 -4.07
N TYR A 89 -8.71 43.22 -2.73
CA TYR A 89 -8.87 44.44 -1.95
C TYR A 89 -7.76 44.62 -0.90
N ARG A 90 -6.53 44.25 -1.27
CA ARG A 90 -5.31 44.23 -0.44
C ARG A 90 -4.94 45.59 0.20
N HIS A 91 -5.55 46.68 -0.26
CA HIS A 91 -5.35 48.06 0.20
C HIS A 91 -6.37 48.51 1.27
N LEU A 92 -7.45 47.74 1.49
CA LEU A 92 -8.59 48.12 2.35
C LEU A 92 -8.70 47.27 3.62
N VAL A 93 -7.96 46.16 3.73
CA VAL A 93 -7.94 45.29 4.91
C VAL A 93 -6.49 45.00 5.30
N PRO A 94 -5.97 45.59 6.39
CA PRO A 94 -4.62 45.30 6.90
C PRO A 94 -4.49 43.82 7.30
N SER A 95 -3.33 43.20 7.03
CA SER A 95 -3.13 41.75 7.26
C SER A 95 -3.38 41.34 8.73
N ILE A 96 -3.05 42.23 9.67
CA ILE A 96 -3.33 42.11 11.10
C ILE A 96 -4.78 41.68 11.40
N TYR A 97 -5.77 42.14 10.63
CA TYR A 97 -7.17 41.73 10.85
C TYR A 97 -7.47 40.30 10.36
N VAL A 98 -6.80 39.83 9.29
CA VAL A 98 -6.97 38.46 8.80
C VAL A 98 -6.25 37.47 9.70
N ASP A 99 -5.01 37.78 10.09
CA ASP A 99 -4.21 36.96 11.00
C ASP A 99 -4.80 36.99 12.43
N GLY A 100 -5.41 38.11 12.84
CA GLY A 100 -6.19 38.24 14.06
C GLY A 100 -7.50 37.46 14.04
N PHE A 101 -8.22 37.42 12.91
CA PHE A 101 -9.43 36.60 12.76
C PHE A 101 -9.12 35.10 12.91
N LEU A 102 -8.02 34.63 12.29
CA LEU A 102 -7.55 33.25 12.43
C LEU A 102 -7.05 32.91 13.85
N LYS A 103 -6.58 33.90 14.63
CA LYS A 103 -6.28 33.73 16.07
C LYS A 103 -7.53 33.68 16.95
N ASN A 104 -8.56 34.47 16.62
CA ASN A 104 -9.70 34.72 17.50
C ASN A 104 -10.92 33.82 17.26
N PHE A 105 -10.96 33.11 16.13
CA PHE A 105 -11.98 32.08 15.84
C PHE A 105 -11.40 30.67 15.69
N PRO A 106 -10.82 30.08 16.76
CA PRO A 106 -10.61 28.64 16.83
C PRO A 106 -11.97 27.97 17.04
N VAL A 107 -12.71 27.70 15.94
CA VAL A 107 -13.72 26.65 15.97
C VAL A 107 -12.95 25.33 16.00
N PRO A 108 -12.94 24.57 17.12
CA PRO A 108 -12.11 23.40 17.23
C PRO A 108 -12.83 22.24 16.53
N ILE A 109 -12.65 22.15 15.21
CA ILE A 109 -12.68 20.85 14.56
C ILE A 109 -11.44 20.13 15.09
N ASP A 110 -11.58 19.42 16.22
CA ASP A 110 -10.45 18.73 16.85
C ASP A 110 -10.04 17.52 16.00
N ILE A 111 -9.26 17.83 14.97
CA ILE A 111 -8.62 16.83 14.12
C ILE A 111 -7.56 16.07 14.92
N HIS A 112 -7.05 16.58 16.06
CA HIS A 112 -6.25 15.75 16.94
C HIS A 112 -7.11 14.64 17.57
N SER A 113 -8.31 14.90 18.12
CA SER A 113 -9.13 13.84 18.76
C SER A 113 -9.66 12.78 17.80
N THR A 114 -9.69 13.09 16.50
CA THR A 114 -10.03 12.14 15.43
C THR A 114 -8.82 11.59 14.66
N CYS A 115 -7.59 11.99 15.01
CA CYS A 115 -6.37 11.49 14.37
C CYS A 115 -5.82 10.26 15.10
N GLU A 116 -5.81 9.12 14.38
CA GLU A 116 -5.20 7.84 14.79
C GLU A 116 -3.73 7.97 15.28
N TYR A 117 -3.05 9.08 14.97
CA TYR A 117 -1.63 9.34 15.24
C TYR A 117 -1.39 10.39 16.35
N ARG A 118 -2.44 10.90 17.02
CA ARG A 118 -2.32 11.89 18.14
C ARG A 118 -1.51 11.35 19.30
N HIS A 119 -1.72 10.09 19.65
CA HIS A 119 -1.05 9.44 20.77
C HIS A 119 0.32 8.94 20.31
N LYS A 120 1.39 9.30 21.01
CA LYS A 120 2.73 8.78 20.68
C LYS A 120 2.79 7.29 21.03
N LEU A 121 2.88 6.45 20.01
CA LEU A 121 3.17 5.02 20.15
C LEU A 121 4.45 4.83 21.00
N ILE A 122 4.38 4.00 22.03
CA ILE A 122 5.50 3.66 22.89
C ILE A 122 6.29 2.52 22.22
N CYS A 123 7.62 2.63 22.20
CA CYS A 123 8.52 1.64 21.63
C CYS A 123 9.43 1.06 22.71
N ASN A 124 9.54 -0.26 22.79
CA ASN A 124 10.60 -0.88 23.54
C ASN A 124 11.93 -0.66 22.79
N THR A 125 12.88 0.03 23.42
CA THR A 125 14.20 0.29 22.82
C THR A 125 15.11 -0.95 22.81
N ALA A 126 14.76 -1.99 23.58
CA ALA A 126 15.42 -3.29 23.54
C ALA A 126 14.93 -4.20 22.38
N ASP A 127 13.93 -3.78 21.59
CA ASP A 127 13.45 -4.58 20.45
C ASP A 127 14.49 -4.63 19.31
N ILE A 128 15.15 -5.79 19.22
CA ILE A 128 16.18 -6.14 18.25
C ILE A 128 15.63 -6.59 16.88
N TYR A 129 14.31 -6.70 16.72
CA TYR A 129 13.66 -7.15 15.47
C TYR A 129 12.72 -6.09 14.90
N ARG A 130 12.48 -6.17 13.59
CA ARG A 130 11.44 -5.40 12.91
C ARG A 130 10.07 -5.86 13.41
N THR A 131 9.24 -4.93 13.85
CA THR A 131 7.80 -5.18 14.08
C THR A 131 7.14 -5.72 12.80
N ALA A 132 6.01 -6.41 12.95
CA ALA A 132 5.26 -6.96 11.81
C ALA A 132 4.51 -5.88 11.00
N ASP A 133 4.45 -4.64 11.48
CA ASP A 133 3.75 -3.53 10.84
C ASP A 133 4.65 -2.31 10.57
N GLY A 134 5.97 -2.45 10.73
CA GLY A 134 6.96 -1.38 10.47
C GLY A 134 7.02 -0.27 11.52
N SER A 135 6.19 -0.32 12.57
CA SER A 135 6.28 0.62 13.69
C SER A 135 7.63 0.51 14.43
N CYS A 136 7.99 1.57 15.16
CA CYS A 136 9.20 1.60 16.01
C CYS A 136 10.55 1.41 15.29
N ASN A 137 10.59 1.48 13.95
CA ASN A 137 11.84 1.63 13.21
C ASN A 137 12.52 2.96 13.61
N ASN A 138 11.82 4.08 13.42
CA ASN A 138 12.23 5.41 13.88
C ASN A 138 11.76 5.66 15.32
N LEU A 139 12.67 5.61 16.28
CA LEU A 139 12.35 5.71 17.71
C LEU A 139 11.89 7.12 18.16
N GLN A 140 12.18 8.17 17.39
CA GLN A 140 11.65 9.52 17.65
C GLN A 140 10.21 9.65 17.15
N ASN A 141 9.92 9.12 15.95
CA ASN A 141 8.64 9.23 15.25
C ASN A 141 8.12 7.84 14.81
N PRO A 142 7.58 7.02 15.73
CA PRO A 142 7.35 5.58 15.48
C PRO A 142 6.36 5.19 14.39
N TYR A 143 5.57 6.15 13.89
CA TYR A 143 4.66 5.94 12.75
C TYR A 143 5.35 6.07 11.38
N ILE A 144 6.59 6.57 11.31
CA ILE A 144 7.35 6.63 10.05
C ILE A 144 7.62 5.22 9.54
N GLY A 145 7.22 4.97 8.29
CA GLY A 145 7.31 3.67 7.63
C GLY A 145 6.31 2.60 8.09
N LYS A 146 5.46 2.91 9.08
CA LYS A 146 4.44 1.99 9.60
C LYS A 146 3.32 1.74 8.58
N SER A 147 2.80 0.53 8.53
CA SER A 147 1.63 0.15 7.74
C SER A 147 0.33 0.83 8.22
N LYS A 148 -0.58 1.03 7.26
CA LYS A 148 -1.87 1.72 7.40
C LYS A 148 -1.76 3.23 7.72
N THR A 149 -0.62 3.85 7.38
CA THR A 149 -0.38 5.30 7.54
C THR A 149 -0.32 6.03 6.19
N THR A 150 -0.14 7.34 6.19
CA THR A 150 0.06 8.14 4.97
C THR A 150 1.33 7.78 4.21
N PHE A 151 1.28 7.92 2.88
CA PHE A 151 2.49 8.09 2.05
C PHE A 151 3.22 9.41 2.39
N ALA A 152 4.52 9.47 2.14
CA ALA A 152 5.30 10.70 2.13
C ALA A 152 5.11 11.50 0.82
N ARG A 153 5.62 12.74 0.78
CA ARG A 153 5.56 13.63 -0.39
C ARG A 153 6.96 14.18 -0.70
N MET A 154 7.55 13.79 -1.83
CA MET A 154 8.78 14.44 -2.36
C MET A 154 8.51 15.87 -2.85
N MET A 155 7.26 16.15 -3.27
CA MET A 155 6.76 17.48 -3.62
C MET A 155 5.32 17.64 -3.14
N LEU A 156 4.93 18.89 -2.88
CA LEU A 156 3.56 19.26 -2.50
C LEU A 156 2.55 18.85 -3.58
N SER A 157 1.36 18.41 -3.15
CA SER A 157 0.29 17.96 -4.04
C SER A 157 -0.31 19.08 -4.90
N ARG A 158 -0.70 18.73 -6.13
CA ARG A 158 -1.36 19.58 -7.13
C ARG A 158 -2.80 19.13 -7.37
N TYR A 159 -3.67 19.43 -6.41
CA TYR A 159 -5.13 19.33 -6.59
C TYR A 159 -5.68 20.56 -7.32
N GLU A 160 -6.85 20.39 -7.95
CA GLU A 160 -7.57 21.43 -8.70
C GLU A 160 -8.01 22.61 -7.83
N ASP A 161 -8.39 22.32 -6.58
CA ASP A 161 -8.76 23.26 -5.51
C ASP A 161 -7.61 23.50 -4.51
N GLY A 162 -6.43 22.92 -4.77
CA GLY A 162 -5.31 22.87 -3.83
C GLY A 162 -5.47 21.89 -2.65
N VAL A 163 -6.63 21.27 -2.46
CA VAL A 163 -6.98 20.49 -1.25
C VAL A 163 -7.33 19.03 -1.55
N ASN A 164 -8.30 18.73 -2.41
CA ASN A 164 -8.89 17.39 -2.54
C ASN A 164 -9.40 17.08 -3.96
N LYS A 165 -9.93 18.06 -4.69
CA LYS A 165 -10.52 17.86 -6.02
C LYS A 165 -9.43 17.39 -7.00
N PRO A 166 -9.59 16.21 -7.65
CA PRO A 166 -8.61 15.70 -8.61
C PRO A 166 -8.32 16.69 -9.73
N ARG A 167 -7.10 16.68 -10.25
CA ARG A 167 -6.67 17.57 -11.34
C ARG A 167 -7.47 17.28 -12.62
N LEU A 168 -8.31 18.23 -13.05
CA LEU A 168 -9.13 18.16 -14.27
C LEU A 168 -8.64 19.15 -15.34
N HIS A 169 -8.06 20.27 -14.93
CA HIS A 169 -7.45 21.25 -15.83
C HIS A 169 -5.91 21.23 -15.80
N GLY A 170 -5.33 21.72 -16.89
CA GLY A 170 -3.92 22.07 -16.99
C GLY A 170 -3.75 23.58 -17.21
N HIS A 171 -2.79 23.97 -18.04
CA HIS A 171 -2.63 25.35 -18.46
C HIS A 171 -3.71 25.76 -19.48
N LYS A 172 -4.73 26.49 -19.01
CA LYS A 172 -5.82 27.09 -19.80
C LYS A 172 -6.68 26.10 -20.60
N SER A 173 -6.65 24.81 -20.28
CA SER A 173 -7.49 23.77 -20.91
C SER A 173 -7.85 22.67 -19.93
N HIS A 174 -8.91 21.89 -20.25
CA HIS A 174 -9.11 20.57 -19.66
C HIS A 174 -7.91 19.65 -20.00
N LEU A 175 -7.65 18.66 -19.15
CA LEU A 175 -6.72 17.58 -19.45
C LEU A 175 -7.36 16.55 -20.39
N PRO A 176 -6.56 15.85 -21.24
CA PRO A 176 -7.08 14.77 -22.06
C PRO A 176 -7.59 13.62 -21.19
N ASN A 177 -8.59 12.90 -21.69
CA ASN A 177 -9.09 11.66 -21.10
C ASN A 177 -7.96 10.62 -21.02
N THR A 178 -7.86 9.88 -19.90
CA THR A 178 -6.70 9.00 -19.64
C THR A 178 -6.66 7.77 -20.55
N ARG A 179 -7.81 7.22 -20.93
CA ARG A 179 -7.94 6.15 -21.92
C ARG A 179 -7.59 6.64 -23.34
N TYR A 180 -7.97 7.86 -23.70
CA TYR A 180 -7.54 8.49 -24.94
C TYR A 180 -6.00 8.67 -25.00
N VAL A 181 -5.35 9.09 -23.90
CA VAL A 181 -3.88 9.14 -23.83
C VAL A 181 -3.28 7.74 -24.00
N SER A 182 -3.83 6.73 -23.32
CA SER A 182 -3.42 5.33 -23.47
C SER A 182 -3.45 4.88 -24.94
N ASN A 183 -4.61 4.98 -25.60
CA ASN A 183 -4.79 4.62 -27.03
C ASN A 183 -3.87 5.40 -27.99
N SER A 184 -3.60 6.68 -27.69
CA SER A 184 -2.81 7.56 -28.55
C SER A 184 -1.31 7.30 -28.42
N PHE A 185 -0.86 6.90 -27.23
CA PHE A 185 0.55 6.93 -26.83
C PHE A 185 1.12 5.56 -26.46
N PHE A 186 0.43 4.85 -25.57
CA PHE A 186 0.89 3.61 -24.95
C PHE A 186 0.44 2.37 -25.73
N LYS A 187 0.86 2.29 -26.99
CA LYS A 187 0.52 1.17 -27.89
C LYS A 187 1.42 -0.04 -27.63
N ASN A 188 0.94 -1.24 -27.94
CA ASN A 188 1.80 -2.42 -27.93
C ASN A 188 2.71 -2.45 -29.17
N VAL A 189 4.01 -2.25 -28.96
CA VAL A 189 5.07 -2.49 -29.94
C VAL A 189 6.15 -3.27 -29.19
N PRO A 190 6.25 -4.60 -29.36
CA PRO A 190 7.07 -5.44 -28.50
C PRO A 190 8.56 -5.32 -28.85
N ILE A 191 9.21 -4.29 -28.30
CA ILE A 191 10.65 -4.05 -28.45
C ILE A 191 11.39 -4.69 -27.27
N THR A 192 12.26 -5.64 -27.58
CA THR A 192 13.02 -6.43 -26.60
C THR A 192 14.29 -5.71 -26.15
N ASP A 193 14.63 -5.78 -24.86
CA ASP A 193 15.95 -5.44 -24.34
C ASP A 193 16.86 -6.68 -24.36
N THR A 194 17.87 -6.67 -25.22
CA THR A 194 18.77 -7.81 -25.42
C THR A 194 19.76 -8.03 -24.27
N SER A 195 19.84 -7.14 -23.27
CA SER A 195 20.75 -7.28 -22.12
C SER A 195 20.04 -7.53 -20.79
N LEU A 196 18.72 -7.74 -20.77
CA LEU A 196 17.94 -8.01 -19.55
C LEU A 196 17.06 -9.25 -19.70
N THR A 197 16.97 -10.07 -18.65
CA THR A 197 16.02 -11.18 -18.54
C THR A 197 14.66 -10.70 -17.99
N HIS A 198 13.58 -11.46 -18.23
CA HIS A 198 12.23 -11.12 -17.74
C HIS A 198 12.18 -10.99 -16.22
N MET A 199 13.10 -11.66 -15.51
CA MET A 199 13.30 -11.54 -14.07
C MET A 199 13.35 -10.09 -13.59
N VAL A 200 13.90 -9.16 -14.39
CA VAL A 200 13.96 -7.75 -14.02
C VAL A 200 12.56 -7.15 -13.80
N ALA A 201 11.58 -7.47 -14.66
CA ALA A 201 10.21 -6.95 -14.57
C ALA A 201 9.45 -7.57 -13.39
N ALA A 202 9.61 -8.89 -13.19
CA ALA A 202 9.05 -9.59 -12.04
C ALA A 202 9.60 -9.06 -10.71
N PHE A 203 10.91 -8.77 -10.65
CA PHE A 203 11.56 -8.21 -9.47
C PHE A 203 11.18 -6.74 -9.23
N THR A 204 11.05 -5.90 -10.27
CA THR A 204 10.46 -4.55 -10.13
C THR A 204 9.06 -4.61 -9.50
N GLN A 205 8.23 -5.57 -9.92
CA GLN A 205 6.88 -5.74 -9.36
C GLN A 205 6.91 -6.28 -7.91
N PHE A 206 7.84 -7.18 -7.58
CA PHE A 206 8.05 -7.68 -6.22
C PHE A 206 8.43 -6.54 -5.24
N LEU A 207 9.43 -5.72 -5.60
CA LEU A 207 9.85 -4.56 -4.79
C LEU A 207 8.72 -3.54 -4.61
N ASN A 208 7.90 -3.33 -5.64
CA ASN A 208 6.72 -2.47 -5.58
C ASN A 208 5.68 -2.97 -4.58
N TYR A 209 5.50 -4.29 -4.47
CA TYR A 209 4.54 -4.88 -3.55
C TYR A 209 5.01 -4.86 -2.10
N ASP A 210 6.31 -5.04 -1.89
CA ASP A 210 6.92 -5.04 -0.55
C ASP A 210 6.75 -3.71 0.19
N ILE A 211 6.92 -2.61 -0.55
CA ILE A 211 6.98 -1.23 0.00
C ILE A 211 5.62 -0.50 -0.03
N GLN A 212 4.66 -0.89 -0.90
CA GLN A 212 3.36 -0.20 -0.93
C GLN A 212 2.16 -0.98 -1.46
N LEU A 213 1.00 -0.70 -0.87
CA LEU A 213 -0.34 -0.97 -1.38
C LEU A 213 -1.25 0.25 -1.11
N VAL A 214 -1.68 0.96 -2.16
CA VAL A 214 -2.66 2.05 -2.02
C VAL A 214 -4.01 1.53 -1.51
N ASP A 215 -4.51 2.11 -0.42
CA ASP A 215 -5.85 1.86 0.11
C ASP A 215 -6.93 2.37 -0.87
N THR A 216 -7.90 1.51 -1.21
CA THR A 216 -9.02 1.82 -2.11
C THR A 216 -10.29 1.12 -1.65
N MET A 217 -11.44 1.79 -1.85
CA MET A 217 -12.75 1.15 -1.72
C MET A 217 -12.93 0.09 -2.81
N ASN A 218 -13.14 -1.15 -2.39
CA ASN A 218 -13.40 -2.30 -3.26
C ASN A 218 -14.91 -2.46 -3.51
N ASN A 219 -15.30 -3.22 -4.53
CA ASN A 219 -16.69 -3.58 -4.86
C ASN A 219 -17.64 -2.41 -5.20
N VAL A 220 -17.13 -1.19 -5.40
CA VAL A 220 -17.93 -0.01 -5.81
C VAL A 220 -17.89 0.16 -7.33
N ASP A 221 -19.00 -0.12 -8.02
CA ASP A 221 -19.13 0.14 -9.46
C ASP A 221 -19.43 1.63 -9.73
N CYS A 222 -18.35 2.41 -9.86
CA CYS A 222 -18.40 3.82 -10.23
C CYS A 222 -18.87 4.12 -11.67
N CYS A 223 -19.09 3.11 -12.51
CA CYS A 223 -19.71 3.29 -13.83
C CYS A 223 -21.22 3.17 -13.76
N ARG A 224 -21.73 2.15 -13.06
CA ARG A 224 -23.16 2.05 -12.73
C ARG A 224 -23.62 3.24 -11.89
N ILE A 225 -22.90 3.58 -10.81
CA ILE A 225 -23.26 4.71 -9.94
C ILE A 225 -23.37 6.03 -10.71
N GLN A 226 -22.44 6.30 -11.64
CA GLN A 226 -22.53 7.49 -12.51
C GLN A 226 -23.71 7.41 -13.49
N THR A 227 -24.04 6.22 -13.99
CA THR A 227 -25.16 5.99 -14.92
C THR A 227 -26.51 6.17 -14.22
N ASP A 228 -26.68 5.58 -13.03
CA ASP A 228 -27.87 5.71 -12.21
C ASP A 228 -28.09 7.17 -11.75
N PHE A 229 -27.00 7.90 -11.43
CA PHE A 229 -27.06 9.34 -11.14
C PHE A 229 -27.45 10.19 -12.36
N ASN A 230 -26.85 9.94 -13.53
CA ASN A 230 -27.19 10.63 -14.77
C ASN A 230 -28.66 10.36 -15.18
N ARG A 231 -29.14 9.12 -14.99
CA ARG A 231 -30.54 8.74 -15.21
C ARG A 231 -31.47 9.47 -14.25
N PHE A 232 -31.13 9.54 -12.95
CA PHE A 232 -31.89 10.30 -11.96
C PHE A 232 -32.05 11.77 -12.40
N LEU A 233 -30.95 12.44 -12.74
CA LEU A 233 -30.97 13.82 -13.24
C LEU A 233 -31.86 14.01 -14.47
N SER A 234 -31.88 13.04 -15.40
CA SER A 234 -32.68 13.14 -16.64
C SER A 234 -34.20 13.01 -16.43
N THR A 235 -34.65 12.52 -15.29
CA THR A 235 -36.07 12.19 -15.04
C THR A 235 -36.87 13.36 -14.44
N PHE A 236 -36.23 14.30 -13.72
CA PHE A 236 -36.94 15.34 -12.97
C PHE A 236 -37.01 16.69 -13.71
N ARG A 237 -38.22 17.07 -14.17
CA ARG A 237 -38.52 18.43 -14.66
C ARG A 237 -38.91 19.43 -13.55
N LYS A 238 -39.26 18.93 -12.36
CA LYS A 238 -39.42 19.69 -11.11
C LYS A 238 -38.93 18.79 -9.97
N LEU A 239 -38.11 19.31 -9.07
CA LEU A 239 -37.61 18.57 -7.89
C LEU A 239 -38.54 18.81 -6.71
N THR A 240 -38.87 17.76 -5.94
CA THR A 240 -39.40 17.95 -4.58
C THR A 240 -38.24 18.16 -3.60
N ARG A 241 -38.53 18.64 -2.39
CA ARG A 241 -37.49 18.80 -1.34
C ARG A 241 -36.89 17.46 -0.88
N ALA A 242 -37.62 16.35 -1.03
CA ALA A 242 -37.07 15.01 -0.83
C ALA A 242 -36.09 14.62 -1.95
N ASP A 243 -36.40 14.98 -3.20
CA ASP A 243 -35.49 14.77 -4.33
C ASP A 243 -34.24 15.65 -4.23
N GLU A 244 -34.35 16.89 -3.73
CA GLU A 244 -33.19 17.75 -3.43
C GLU A 244 -32.23 17.08 -2.43
N ILE A 245 -32.76 16.53 -1.33
CA ILE A 245 -31.98 15.85 -0.29
C ILE A 245 -31.35 14.55 -0.84
N ARG A 246 -32.11 13.75 -1.60
CA ARG A 246 -31.62 12.52 -2.22
C ARG A 246 -30.56 12.79 -3.28
N LEU A 247 -30.77 13.82 -4.12
CA LEU A 247 -29.80 14.30 -5.11
C LEU A 247 -28.53 14.78 -4.43
N TYR A 248 -28.64 15.51 -3.31
CA TYR A 248 -27.49 15.95 -2.52
C TYR A 248 -26.68 14.76 -1.98
N GLN A 249 -27.34 13.79 -1.35
CA GLN A 249 -26.71 12.57 -0.83
C GLN A 249 -26.02 11.76 -1.94
N MET A 250 -26.71 11.54 -3.07
CA MET A 250 -26.14 10.85 -4.23
C MET A 250 -24.95 11.63 -4.84
N THR A 251 -25.06 12.96 -4.99
CA THR A 251 -23.97 13.80 -5.52
C THR A 251 -22.74 13.74 -4.62
N GLN A 252 -22.91 13.80 -3.30
CA GLN A 252 -21.81 13.71 -2.35
C GLN A 252 -21.14 12.32 -2.39
N ALA A 253 -21.91 11.23 -2.46
CA ALA A 253 -21.36 9.88 -2.62
C ALA A 253 -20.59 9.70 -3.95
N VAL A 254 -21.19 10.12 -5.07
CA VAL A 254 -20.58 10.06 -6.42
C VAL A 254 -19.27 10.85 -6.44
N THR A 255 -19.28 12.13 -6.03
CA THR A 255 -18.13 13.04 -6.24
C THR A 255 -16.98 12.85 -5.24
N SER A 256 -17.24 12.26 -4.06
CA SER A 256 -16.19 12.00 -3.05
C SER A 256 -15.45 10.68 -3.26
N ILE A 257 -16.12 9.65 -3.79
CA ILE A 257 -15.62 8.27 -3.94
C ILE A 257 -15.32 7.90 -5.39
N CYS A 258 -16.11 8.35 -6.36
CA CYS A 258 -15.97 7.93 -7.75
C CYS A 258 -15.23 8.94 -8.63
N MET A 259 -14.36 8.44 -9.50
CA MET A 259 -13.67 9.23 -10.52
C MET A 259 -13.47 8.37 -11.77
N SER A 260 -14.58 7.86 -12.31
CA SER A 260 -14.56 6.82 -13.34
C SER A 260 -14.00 7.29 -14.69
N ILE A 261 -13.28 6.40 -15.37
CA ILE A 261 -12.56 6.70 -16.61
C ILE A 261 -13.55 6.55 -17.77
N GLN A 262 -13.93 7.66 -18.41
CA GLN A 262 -14.82 7.62 -19.56
C GLN A 262 -14.11 6.95 -20.75
N ILE A 263 -14.83 6.13 -21.51
CA ILE A 263 -14.31 5.46 -22.72
C ILE A 263 -14.60 6.37 -23.94
N PRO A 264 -13.60 6.73 -24.76
CA PRO A 264 -13.80 7.55 -25.95
C PRO A 264 -14.81 6.94 -26.95
N ARG A 265 -15.49 7.80 -27.72
CA ARG A 265 -16.23 7.32 -28.90
C ARG A 265 -15.23 6.81 -29.94
N GLY A 266 -15.43 5.60 -30.44
CA GLY A 266 -14.48 4.96 -31.37
C GLY A 266 -13.22 4.41 -30.69
N ASP A 267 -13.29 4.04 -29.40
CA ASP A 267 -12.24 3.23 -28.79
C ASP A 267 -12.08 1.90 -29.56
N PRO A 268 -10.84 1.48 -29.92
CA PRO A 268 -10.64 0.30 -30.77
C PRO A 268 -10.87 -1.04 -30.06
N MET A 269 -10.96 -1.06 -28.72
CA MET A 269 -11.08 -2.30 -27.94
C MET A 269 -12.39 -2.40 -27.15
N PHE A 270 -12.96 -1.27 -26.72
CA PHE A 270 -14.18 -1.26 -25.91
C PHE A 270 -15.46 -1.17 -26.78
N PRO A 271 -16.42 -2.12 -26.64
CA PRO A 271 -17.63 -2.12 -27.45
C PRO A 271 -18.49 -0.84 -27.29
N PRO A 272 -19.30 -0.43 -28.28
CA PRO A 272 -20.01 0.86 -28.25
C PRO A 272 -20.99 1.08 -27.09
N ASN A 273 -21.43 0.03 -26.38
CA ASN A 273 -22.22 0.11 -25.15
C ASN A 273 -21.37 0.30 -23.89
N TYR A 274 -20.07 0.01 -23.92
CA TYR A 274 -19.13 0.21 -22.82
C TYR A 274 -18.61 1.66 -22.86
N ARG A 275 -19.23 2.54 -22.06
CA ARG A 275 -18.91 3.99 -22.02
C ARG A 275 -17.98 4.41 -20.89
N CYS A 276 -17.65 3.50 -19.98
CA CYS A 276 -16.95 3.80 -18.74
C CYS A 276 -16.13 2.59 -18.26
N MET A 277 -14.96 2.86 -17.69
CA MET A 277 -14.13 1.91 -16.95
C MET A 277 -14.11 2.29 -15.46
N PRO A 278 -14.38 1.35 -14.53
CA PRO A 278 -14.57 1.66 -13.13
C PRO A 278 -13.25 2.06 -12.45
N TYR A 279 -13.29 3.17 -11.72
CA TYR A 279 -12.21 3.70 -10.90
C TYR A 279 -12.78 4.33 -9.62
N THR A 280 -12.32 3.83 -8.47
CA THR A 280 -12.55 4.41 -7.14
C THR A 280 -11.36 5.25 -6.71
N ARG A 281 -11.66 6.41 -6.11
CA ARG A 281 -10.66 7.29 -5.49
C ARG A 281 -9.97 6.58 -4.32
N SER A 282 -8.68 6.82 -4.17
CA SER A 282 -7.88 6.24 -3.08
C SER A 282 -8.35 6.75 -1.71
N THR A 283 -8.43 5.86 -0.72
CA THR A 283 -8.86 6.19 0.65
C THR A 283 -7.95 7.27 1.26
N ASN A 284 -8.56 8.28 1.89
CA ASN A 284 -7.82 9.37 2.54
C ASN A 284 -7.38 9.02 3.97
N THR A 285 -6.42 9.78 4.48
CA THR A 285 -5.82 9.62 5.81
C THR A 285 -5.24 10.97 6.26
N PRO A 286 -5.19 11.28 7.57
CA PRO A 286 -4.49 12.46 8.08
C PRO A 286 -2.96 12.34 7.93
N ASN A 287 -2.26 13.47 8.07
CA ASN A 287 -0.80 13.45 8.23
C ASN A 287 -0.38 12.79 9.55
N LEU A 288 0.85 12.27 9.62
CA LEU A 288 1.44 11.77 10.86
C LEU A 288 1.57 12.83 11.96
N ASP A 289 1.62 14.12 11.61
CA ASP A 289 1.63 15.23 12.58
C ASP A 289 0.22 15.74 12.94
N CYS A 290 -0.82 15.05 12.47
CA CYS A 290 -2.24 15.39 12.60
C CYS A 290 -2.64 16.79 12.11
N LYS A 291 -1.79 17.51 11.36
CA LYS A 291 -2.12 18.87 10.88
C LYS A 291 -3.00 18.83 9.63
N LEU A 292 -3.88 19.82 9.52
CA LEU A 292 -4.64 20.13 8.30
C LEU A 292 -3.70 20.33 7.10
N SER A 293 -3.96 19.60 6.02
CA SER A 293 -3.28 19.76 4.74
C SER A 293 -4.15 19.23 3.60
N SER A 294 -3.66 19.34 2.35
CA SER A 294 -4.26 18.67 1.21
C SER A 294 -4.38 17.14 1.42
N ARG A 295 -5.36 16.50 0.79
CA ARG A 295 -5.65 15.06 0.89
C ARG A 295 -4.39 14.22 0.67
N GLN A 296 -4.07 13.40 1.68
CA GLN A 296 -3.13 12.29 1.53
C GLN A 296 -3.89 10.99 1.28
N GLN A 297 -3.14 9.95 0.91
CA GLN A 297 -3.64 8.60 0.67
C GLN A 297 -2.94 7.62 1.61
N ARG A 298 -3.66 6.58 2.05
CA ARG A 298 -3.12 5.56 2.97
C ARG A 298 -2.34 4.49 2.19
N ASN A 299 -1.18 4.11 2.70
CA ASN A 299 -0.45 2.90 2.33
C ASN A 299 -0.83 1.79 3.32
N LEU A 300 -1.31 0.64 2.82
CA LEU A 300 -1.69 -0.51 3.65
C LEU A 300 -0.51 -1.39 4.06
N ASN A 301 0.65 -1.27 3.39
CA ASN A 301 1.83 -2.08 3.65
C ASN A 301 2.86 -1.34 4.51
N THR A 302 3.83 -2.06 5.07
CA THR A 302 5.07 -1.46 5.59
C THR A 302 5.73 -0.66 4.46
N GLN A 303 6.42 0.42 4.81
CA GLN A 303 7.04 1.31 3.82
C GLN A 303 8.56 1.14 3.79
N PHE A 304 9.03 -0.09 3.99
CA PHE A 304 10.43 -0.51 3.99
C PHE A 304 10.63 -1.62 2.95
N LEU A 305 11.88 -1.90 2.61
CA LEU A 305 12.25 -3.14 1.92
C LEU A 305 12.48 -4.22 2.98
N ASP A 306 11.40 -4.81 3.49
CA ASP A 306 11.41 -5.68 4.67
C ASP A 306 10.62 -7.01 4.53
N GLY A 307 10.40 -7.43 3.29
CA GLY A 307 9.82 -8.74 2.99
C GLY A 307 8.35 -8.85 3.37
N SER A 308 7.65 -7.74 3.58
CA SER A 308 6.22 -7.72 3.90
C SER A 308 5.35 -8.36 2.81
N VAL A 309 5.83 -8.44 1.55
CA VAL A 309 5.19 -9.23 0.47
C VAL A 309 5.19 -10.75 0.75
N ILE A 310 6.11 -11.21 1.61
CA ILE A 310 6.21 -12.59 2.12
C ILE A 310 5.55 -12.70 3.49
N TYR A 311 5.98 -11.86 4.45
CA TYR A 311 5.66 -11.98 5.88
C TYR A 311 4.39 -11.26 6.33
N GLY A 312 3.80 -10.43 5.47
CA GLY A 312 2.65 -9.57 5.79
C GLY A 312 3.06 -8.27 6.48
N SER A 313 2.14 -7.29 6.39
CA SER A 313 2.30 -5.94 6.98
C SER A 313 1.52 -5.74 8.30
N ASN A 314 1.20 -6.82 9.00
CA ASN A 314 0.72 -6.82 10.39
C ASN A 314 0.81 -8.22 11.01
N SER A 315 0.89 -8.27 12.34
CA SER A 315 1.10 -9.50 13.13
C SER A 315 0.07 -10.61 12.87
N ALA A 316 -1.20 -10.27 12.62
CA ALA A 316 -2.25 -11.27 12.36
C ALA A 316 -2.02 -11.99 11.01
N ILE A 317 -1.52 -11.30 9.98
CA ILE A 317 -1.11 -11.95 8.72
C ILE A 317 0.17 -12.75 8.93
N THR A 318 1.17 -12.20 9.61
CA THR A 318 2.44 -12.90 9.88
C THR A 318 2.23 -14.22 10.65
N LEU A 319 1.35 -14.23 11.65
CA LEU A 319 1.00 -15.43 12.41
C LEU A 319 0.16 -16.42 11.57
N MET A 320 -0.75 -15.92 10.73
CA MET A 320 -1.54 -16.76 9.83
C MET A 320 -0.64 -17.55 8.85
N LEU A 321 0.43 -16.94 8.36
CA LEU A 321 1.36 -17.51 7.39
C LEU A 321 2.43 -18.43 8.00
N ARG A 322 2.73 -18.33 9.30
CA ARG A 322 3.69 -19.21 10.00
C ARG A 322 3.08 -20.56 10.37
N THR A 323 3.87 -21.63 10.39
CA THR A 323 3.44 -22.94 10.92
C THR A 323 3.25 -22.90 12.44
N GLY A 324 4.09 -22.12 13.14
CA GLY A 324 4.26 -22.17 14.59
C GLY A 324 5.23 -23.28 15.04
N VAL A 325 5.96 -23.89 14.10
CA VAL A 325 6.94 -24.96 14.35
C VAL A 325 8.25 -24.67 13.62
N ASP A 326 9.36 -24.71 14.37
CA ASP A 326 10.74 -24.52 13.90
C ASP A 326 10.97 -23.27 13.02
N GLY A 327 10.18 -22.22 13.24
CA GLY A 327 10.29 -20.92 12.59
C GLY A 327 9.77 -20.86 11.15
N THR A 328 9.07 -21.88 10.68
CA THR A 328 8.74 -22.06 9.25
C THR A 328 7.44 -21.36 8.80
N LEU A 329 7.32 -21.12 7.49
CA LEU A 329 6.11 -20.64 6.81
C LEU A 329 5.29 -21.81 6.24
N LYS A 330 3.96 -21.67 6.26
CA LYS A 330 3.00 -22.64 5.74
C LYS A 330 3.06 -22.68 4.20
N THR A 331 3.37 -23.85 3.67
CA THR A 331 3.22 -24.20 2.25
C THR A 331 2.10 -25.23 2.07
N THR A 332 1.77 -25.61 0.84
CA THR A 332 0.89 -26.74 0.54
C THR A 332 1.51 -27.60 -0.55
N THR A 333 1.54 -28.92 -0.34
CA THR A 333 2.07 -29.87 -1.32
C THR A 333 0.92 -30.57 -2.03
N ASN A 334 1.05 -30.74 -3.34
CA ASN A 334 0.16 -31.57 -4.16
C ASN A 334 1.01 -32.47 -5.08
N ALA A 335 0.37 -33.27 -5.95
CA ALA A 335 1.07 -34.15 -6.88
C ALA A 335 2.00 -33.43 -7.88
N ASN A 336 1.85 -32.11 -8.03
CA ASN A 336 2.68 -31.25 -8.86
C ASN A 336 3.75 -30.49 -8.04
N GLY A 337 3.95 -30.81 -6.75
CA GLY A 337 5.01 -30.25 -5.91
C GLY A 337 4.53 -29.28 -4.82
N GLU A 338 5.47 -28.53 -4.26
CA GLU A 338 5.23 -27.58 -3.17
C GLU A 338 4.88 -26.17 -3.71
N LEU A 339 3.80 -25.60 -3.18
CA LEU A 339 3.24 -24.30 -3.51
C LEU A 339 2.94 -23.47 -2.25
N LEU A 340 2.57 -22.21 -2.43
CA LEU A 340 2.07 -21.35 -1.35
C LEU A 340 0.77 -21.90 -0.73
N MET A 341 0.45 -21.51 0.51
CA MET A 341 -0.79 -21.90 1.16
C MET A 341 -2.03 -21.43 0.37
N ARG A 342 -3.09 -22.25 0.31
CA ARG A 342 -4.33 -21.94 -0.43
C ARG A 342 -5.26 -20.99 0.33
N ASP A 343 -5.81 -20.02 -0.39
CA ASP A 343 -6.90 -19.14 0.07
C ASP A 343 -8.26 -19.84 -0.07
N PHE A 344 -8.54 -20.75 0.86
CA PHE A 344 -9.84 -21.43 0.95
C PHE A 344 -11.01 -20.50 1.30
N LEU A 345 -10.73 -19.27 1.76
CA LEU A 345 -11.75 -18.28 2.11
C LEU A 345 -12.11 -17.37 0.93
N ASN A 346 -11.39 -17.48 -0.20
CA ASN A 346 -11.54 -16.62 -1.38
C ASN A 346 -11.50 -15.12 -1.00
N THR A 347 -10.53 -14.74 -0.15
CA THR A 347 -10.24 -13.33 0.15
C THR A 347 -9.73 -12.57 -1.07
N VAL A 348 -9.13 -13.30 -2.03
CA VAL A 348 -8.75 -12.83 -3.36
C VAL A 348 -9.62 -13.51 -4.41
N ASN A 349 -10.35 -12.73 -5.19
CA ASN A 349 -11.12 -13.22 -6.34
C ASN A 349 -10.19 -13.66 -7.48
N CYS A 350 -9.69 -14.90 -7.40
CA CYS A 350 -9.17 -15.60 -8.56
C CYS A 350 -10.29 -15.87 -9.57
N HIS A 351 -9.93 -15.95 -10.85
CA HIS A 351 -10.80 -16.49 -11.89
C HIS A 351 -11.06 -17.98 -11.60
N LEU A 352 -12.22 -18.28 -11.00
CA LEU A 352 -12.69 -19.65 -10.81
C LEU A 352 -12.95 -20.28 -12.20
N PRO A 353 -12.13 -21.24 -12.65
CA PRO A 353 -12.39 -21.92 -13.90
C PRO A 353 -13.43 -23.01 -13.64
N ASN A 354 -14.64 -22.83 -14.21
CA ASN A 354 -15.69 -23.83 -14.40
C ASN A 354 -16.00 -24.76 -13.19
N PRO A 355 -17.20 -24.74 -12.58
CA PRO A 355 -17.54 -25.62 -11.44
C PRO A 355 -17.39 -27.13 -11.71
N ASN A 356 -17.23 -27.55 -12.97
CA ASN A 356 -16.94 -28.93 -13.36
C ASN A 356 -15.42 -29.27 -13.46
N THR A 357 -14.52 -28.34 -13.08
CA THR A 357 -13.07 -28.58 -13.01
C THR A 357 -12.51 -28.26 -11.63
N ASN A 358 -11.63 -29.14 -11.10
CA ASN A 358 -11.08 -29.08 -9.73
C ASN A 358 -10.71 -27.66 -9.27
N ASN A 359 -11.29 -27.24 -8.14
CA ASN A 359 -11.17 -25.89 -7.56
C ASN A 359 -9.70 -25.38 -7.50
N ALA A 360 -9.36 -24.51 -8.45
CA ALA A 360 -8.10 -23.78 -8.50
C ALA A 360 -8.19 -22.54 -7.59
N PHE A 361 -7.63 -22.61 -6.39
CA PHE A 361 -7.65 -21.52 -5.41
C PHE A 361 -6.52 -20.51 -5.64
N CYS A 362 -6.80 -19.24 -5.33
CA CYS A 362 -5.76 -18.24 -5.05
C CYS A 362 -4.86 -18.68 -3.87
N PHE A 363 -3.70 -18.03 -3.74
CA PHE A 363 -2.73 -18.28 -2.70
C PHE A 363 -2.73 -17.19 -1.63
N LEU A 364 -2.47 -17.58 -0.38
CA LEU A 364 -2.18 -16.70 0.74
C LEU A 364 -0.69 -16.36 0.77
N GLY A 365 -0.38 -15.13 1.18
CA GLY A 365 0.96 -14.62 1.40
C GLY A 365 0.89 -13.20 1.97
N GLY A 366 2.03 -12.55 2.12
CA GLY A 366 2.11 -11.24 2.79
C GLY A 366 1.34 -10.12 2.09
N ASP A 367 1.27 -10.17 0.76
CA ASP A 367 0.41 -9.29 -0.05
C ASP A 367 -0.50 -10.09 -1.00
N LYS A 368 -1.77 -9.69 -1.12
CA LYS A 368 -2.75 -10.35 -1.99
C LYS A 368 -2.39 -10.35 -3.49
N ARG A 369 -1.58 -9.39 -3.95
CA ARG A 369 -1.19 -9.20 -5.36
C ARG A 369 -0.15 -10.19 -5.84
N ILE A 370 0.39 -11.07 -5.00
CA ILE A 370 1.18 -12.23 -5.45
C ILE A 370 0.38 -13.09 -6.45
N ASN A 371 -0.95 -13.06 -6.37
CA ASN A 371 -1.87 -13.72 -7.28
C ASN A 371 -2.13 -12.96 -8.59
N GLU A 372 -1.62 -11.72 -8.73
CA GLU A 372 -1.94 -10.88 -9.88
C GLU A 372 -1.56 -11.56 -11.19
N GLN A 373 -0.40 -12.21 -11.27
CA GLN A 373 0.03 -13.01 -12.41
C GLN A 373 1.12 -14.05 -12.02
N PRO A 374 1.32 -15.15 -12.79
CA PRO A 374 2.12 -16.31 -12.34
C PRO A 374 3.60 -16.05 -12.03
N LEU A 375 4.23 -15.05 -12.65
CA LEU A 375 5.62 -14.69 -12.37
C LEU A 375 5.76 -14.14 -10.95
N ALA A 376 4.78 -13.35 -10.48
CA ALA A 376 4.76 -12.81 -9.11
C ALA A 376 4.53 -13.92 -8.07
N THR A 377 3.66 -14.87 -8.36
CA THR A 377 3.42 -16.05 -7.50
C THR A 377 4.68 -16.90 -7.39
N SER A 378 5.37 -17.14 -8.51
CA SER A 378 6.60 -17.95 -8.56
C SER A 378 7.74 -17.29 -7.79
N LEU A 379 7.96 -15.97 -7.97
CA LEU A 379 9.00 -15.23 -7.25
C LEU A 379 8.69 -15.10 -5.75
N ASN A 380 7.42 -15.02 -5.34
CA ASN A 380 7.06 -15.05 -3.93
C ASN A 380 7.30 -16.44 -3.31
N MET A 381 6.94 -17.52 -4.01
CA MET A 381 7.24 -18.89 -3.57
C MET A 381 8.74 -19.15 -3.44
N LEU A 382 9.56 -18.60 -4.33
CA LEU A 382 11.02 -18.73 -4.28
C LEU A 382 11.60 -18.27 -2.93
N PHE A 383 11.15 -17.11 -2.42
CA PHE A 383 11.60 -16.60 -1.12
C PHE A 383 10.94 -17.30 0.08
N VAL A 384 9.74 -17.88 -0.08
CA VAL A 384 9.14 -18.75 0.95
C VAL A 384 9.93 -20.06 1.10
N ARG A 385 10.38 -20.66 -0.02
CA ARG A 385 11.31 -21.80 -0.01
C ARG A 385 12.63 -21.43 0.68
N GLU A 386 13.22 -20.28 0.34
CA GLU A 386 14.50 -19.85 0.95
C GLU A 386 14.38 -19.59 2.46
N HIS A 387 13.27 -19.01 2.91
CA HIS A 387 12.97 -18.89 4.34
C HIS A 387 12.86 -20.26 5.01
N ASN A 388 12.11 -21.20 4.44
CA ASN A 388 11.98 -22.55 5.03
C ASN A 388 13.30 -23.34 5.03
N ARG A 389 14.17 -23.14 4.02
CA ARG A 389 15.54 -23.70 4.00
C ARG A 389 16.39 -23.13 5.13
N LEU A 390 16.45 -21.80 5.25
CA LEU A 390 17.23 -21.11 6.30
C LEU A 390 16.70 -21.41 7.71
N ALA A 391 15.38 -21.50 7.91
CA ALA A 391 14.78 -21.85 9.20
C ALA A 391 15.25 -23.24 9.68
N LYS A 392 15.30 -24.22 8.78
CA LYS A 392 15.83 -25.56 9.07
C LYS A 392 17.32 -25.53 9.42
N GLU A 393 18.12 -24.70 8.76
CA GLU A 393 19.54 -24.52 9.06
C GLU A 393 19.76 -23.85 10.43
N PHE A 394 18.99 -22.82 10.76
CA PHE A 394 18.99 -22.21 12.10
C PHE A 394 18.53 -23.20 13.18
N LYS A 395 17.51 -24.03 12.92
CA LYS A 395 17.06 -25.08 13.87
C LYS A 395 18.14 -26.13 14.11
N ASN A 396 18.84 -26.56 13.06
CA ASN A 396 19.94 -27.52 13.17
C ASN A 396 21.15 -26.95 13.92
N ALA A 397 21.51 -25.69 13.64
CA ALA A 397 22.63 -25.00 14.29
C ALA A 397 22.33 -24.62 15.76
N HIS A 398 21.06 -24.36 16.08
CA HIS A 398 20.61 -23.95 17.41
C HIS A 398 19.37 -24.75 17.86
N PRO A 399 19.51 -26.05 18.21
CA PRO A 399 18.36 -26.91 18.53
C PRO A 399 17.48 -26.41 19.68
N THR A 400 18.08 -25.68 20.63
CA THR A 400 17.44 -25.08 21.82
C THR A 400 16.64 -23.81 21.53
N TRP A 401 16.72 -23.22 20.32
CA TRP A 401 15.91 -22.06 19.96
C TRP A 401 14.44 -22.47 19.73
N ASN A 402 13.53 -21.57 20.11
CA ASN A 402 12.10 -21.71 19.89
C ASN A 402 11.67 -21.17 18.52
N ASP A 403 10.43 -21.46 18.13
CA ASP A 403 9.83 -21.03 16.85
C ASP A 403 9.99 -19.54 16.57
N GLU A 404 9.71 -18.67 17.55
CA GLU A 404 9.82 -17.22 17.40
C GLU A 404 11.27 -16.76 17.12
N LYS A 405 12.23 -17.27 17.88
CA LYS A 405 13.65 -16.93 17.72
C LYS A 405 14.17 -17.36 16.35
N ILE A 406 13.82 -18.56 15.90
CA ILE A 406 14.20 -19.08 14.58
C ILE A 406 13.50 -18.26 13.48
N PHE A 407 12.19 -18.02 13.59
CA PHE A 407 11.44 -17.22 12.61
C PHE A 407 12.05 -15.82 12.42
N GLN A 408 12.37 -15.10 13.50
CA GLN A 408 12.86 -13.72 13.39
C GLN A 408 14.30 -13.62 12.85
N GLU A 409 15.23 -14.49 13.26
CA GLU A 409 16.58 -14.50 12.66
C GLU A 409 16.53 -14.94 11.19
N THR A 410 15.68 -15.91 10.85
CA THR A 410 15.46 -16.35 9.45
C THR A 410 14.87 -15.23 8.60
N ARG A 411 13.80 -14.58 9.07
CA ARG A 411 13.18 -13.41 8.43
C ARG A 411 14.20 -12.29 8.23
N LYS A 412 15.00 -11.98 9.24
CA LYS A 412 16.09 -10.99 9.19
C LYS A 412 17.14 -11.35 8.13
N MET A 413 17.53 -12.61 8.01
CA MET A 413 18.47 -13.10 6.99
C MET A 413 17.91 -12.95 5.57
N VAL A 414 16.68 -13.39 5.32
CA VAL A 414 16.01 -13.27 4.01
C VAL A 414 15.80 -11.80 3.62
N ILE A 415 15.42 -10.93 4.57
CA ILE A 415 15.34 -9.48 4.34
C ILE A 415 16.69 -8.91 3.92
N ALA A 416 17.78 -9.34 4.55
CA ALA A 416 19.12 -8.90 4.20
C ALA A 416 19.55 -9.37 2.80
N GLU A 417 19.21 -10.60 2.40
CA GLU A 417 19.46 -11.08 1.03
C GLU A 417 18.62 -10.30 0.00
N ILE A 418 17.34 -10.00 0.27
CA ILE A 418 16.49 -9.13 -0.57
C ILE A 418 17.09 -7.72 -0.69
N GLN A 419 17.52 -7.12 0.42
CA GLN A 419 18.17 -5.81 0.44
C GLN A 419 19.49 -5.83 -0.33
N HIS A 420 20.32 -6.86 -0.15
CA HIS A 420 21.59 -6.99 -0.86
C HIS A 420 21.39 -7.11 -2.36
N ILE A 421 20.61 -8.09 -2.83
CA ILE A 421 20.31 -8.30 -4.25
C ILE A 421 19.74 -7.03 -4.89
N THR A 422 18.86 -6.32 -4.19
CA THR A 422 18.28 -5.07 -4.68
C THR A 422 19.35 -4.02 -4.96
N TYR A 423 20.23 -3.72 -4.01
CA TYR A 423 21.21 -2.63 -4.15
C TYR A 423 22.52 -3.05 -4.83
N LYS A 424 22.83 -4.34 -4.89
CA LYS A 424 24.04 -4.91 -5.52
C LYS A 424 23.84 -5.33 -6.98
N GLU A 425 22.68 -5.91 -7.32
CA GLU A 425 22.42 -6.46 -8.66
C GLU A 425 21.38 -5.63 -9.42
N TYR A 426 20.21 -5.37 -8.84
CA TYR A 426 19.08 -4.76 -9.55
C TYR A 426 19.23 -3.25 -9.78
N LEU A 427 19.49 -2.45 -8.73
CA LEU A 427 19.56 -0.99 -8.85
C LEU A 427 20.68 -0.47 -9.76
N PRO A 428 21.90 -1.07 -9.81
CA PRO A 428 22.92 -0.67 -10.79
C PRO A 428 22.45 -0.78 -12.24
N LEU A 429 21.73 -1.85 -12.60
CA LEU A 429 21.21 -2.06 -13.95
C LEU A 429 20.11 -1.03 -14.29
N ILE A 430 19.21 -0.76 -13.35
CA ILE A 430 18.08 0.14 -13.59
C ILE A 430 18.50 1.62 -13.60
N LEU A 431 19.24 2.07 -12.59
CA LEU A 431 19.56 3.48 -12.36
C LEU A 431 20.85 3.94 -13.03
N GLY A 432 21.78 3.01 -13.28
CA GLY A 432 23.11 3.31 -13.77
C GLY A 432 24.09 3.82 -12.71
N SER A 433 25.37 3.67 -13.02
CA SER A 433 26.50 4.01 -12.14
C SER A 433 26.44 5.45 -11.61
N THR A 434 26.03 6.39 -12.46
CA THR A 434 25.97 7.82 -12.17
C THR A 434 24.95 8.15 -11.07
N VAL A 435 23.78 7.48 -11.12
CA VAL A 435 22.69 7.69 -10.17
C VAL A 435 22.92 6.89 -8.88
N MET A 436 23.49 5.69 -8.98
CA MET A 436 23.93 4.90 -7.82
C MET A 436 24.96 5.66 -6.96
N ALA A 437 25.99 6.23 -7.59
CA ALA A 437 27.01 7.01 -6.91
C ALA A 437 26.44 8.30 -6.31
N SER A 438 25.73 9.10 -7.10
CA SER A 438 25.23 10.41 -6.65
C SER A 438 24.11 10.36 -5.59
N ASN A 439 23.59 9.17 -5.27
CA ASN A 439 22.65 8.94 -4.17
C ASN A 439 23.23 8.04 -3.05
N ASN A 440 24.52 7.67 -3.09
CA ASN A 440 25.22 6.80 -2.12
C ASN A 440 24.59 5.39 -1.95
N LEU A 441 24.05 4.84 -3.04
CA LEU A 441 23.28 3.58 -3.01
C LEU A 441 24.16 2.33 -2.92
N ASN A 442 25.39 2.37 -3.44
CA ASN A 442 26.35 1.26 -3.42
C ASN A 442 26.49 0.63 -2.02
N VAL A 443 26.48 -0.70 -1.97
CA VAL A 443 26.74 -1.52 -0.76
C VAL A 443 28.25 -1.59 -0.46
N GLN A 444 28.63 -1.84 0.79
CA GLN A 444 30.03 -2.05 1.16
C GLN A 444 30.52 -3.43 0.75
N ALA A 445 31.83 -3.56 0.49
CA ALA A 445 32.47 -4.84 0.21
C ALA A 445 32.69 -5.69 1.49
N SER A 446 32.93 -5.04 2.63
CA SER A 446 33.23 -5.70 3.91
C SER A 446 32.82 -4.81 5.10
N GLY A 447 32.89 -5.34 6.32
CA GLY A 447 32.61 -4.60 7.55
C GLY A 447 31.14 -4.16 7.71
N TYR A 448 30.92 -3.19 8.59
CA TYR A 448 29.63 -2.57 8.88
C TYR A 448 29.56 -1.14 8.35
N THR A 449 28.34 -0.62 8.18
CA THR A 449 28.06 0.82 8.10
C THR A 449 27.48 1.33 9.42
N ASN A 450 27.43 2.65 9.58
CA ASN A 450 26.53 3.33 10.50
C ASN A 450 25.68 4.33 9.70
N SER A 451 24.97 3.81 8.70
CA SER A 451 24.24 4.62 7.71
C SER A 451 22.90 5.17 8.20
N TYR A 452 22.32 4.59 9.25
CA TYR A 452 21.02 5.03 9.74
C TYR A 452 21.03 6.47 10.25
N ASN A 453 20.17 7.31 9.69
CA ASN A 453 19.95 8.70 10.07
C ASN A 453 18.49 8.88 10.52
N ILE A 454 18.27 9.12 11.82
CA ILE A 454 16.95 9.25 12.42
C ILE A 454 16.12 10.44 11.91
N GLY A 455 16.77 11.45 11.30
CA GLY A 455 16.09 12.54 10.58
C GLY A 455 15.63 12.17 9.17
N THR A 456 16.10 11.04 8.62
CA THR A 456 15.67 10.53 7.31
C THR A 456 14.40 9.70 7.45
N SER A 457 13.28 10.22 6.92
CA SER A 457 12.04 9.44 6.85
C SER A 457 12.12 8.42 5.71
N ALA A 458 12.02 7.13 6.04
CA ALA A 458 11.93 6.04 5.06
C ALA A 458 10.55 5.90 4.39
N SER A 459 9.49 6.54 4.92
CA SER A 459 8.11 6.41 4.41
C SER A 459 8.03 6.55 2.88
N ALA A 460 7.55 5.52 2.20
CA ALA A 460 7.34 5.50 0.75
C ALA A 460 6.61 6.77 0.28
N SER A 461 7.15 7.40 -0.74
CA SER A 461 6.54 8.55 -1.39
C SER A 461 5.30 8.14 -2.17
N ASN A 462 4.32 9.04 -2.21
CA ASN A 462 3.04 8.86 -2.88
C ASN A 462 3.16 8.58 -4.40
N ILE A 463 4.35 8.81 -4.99
CA ILE A 463 4.65 8.58 -6.41
C ILE A 463 5.38 7.26 -6.69
N PHE A 464 6.14 6.71 -5.72
CA PHE A 464 6.99 5.53 -5.92
C PHE A 464 6.20 4.34 -6.46
N GLY A 465 5.05 4.03 -5.84
CA GLY A 465 4.21 2.91 -6.25
C GLY A 465 3.73 3.00 -7.70
N MET A 466 3.41 4.21 -8.18
CA MET A 466 3.03 4.41 -9.58
C MET A 466 4.22 4.25 -10.52
N ILE A 467 5.39 4.80 -10.17
CA ILE A 467 6.60 4.71 -10.99
C ILE A 467 7.09 3.27 -11.10
N MET A 468 7.16 2.51 -10.00
CA MET A 468 7.57 1.11 -10.02
C MET A 468 6.55 0.22 -10.75
N THR A 469 5.25 0.40 -10.50
CA THR A 469 4.19 -0.32 -11.25
C THR A 469 4.33 -0.11 -12.75
N MET A 470 4.55 1.13 -13.18
CA MET A 470 4.70 1.44 -14.60
C MET A 470 6.03 0.98 -15.20
N THR A 471 7.14 1.07 -14.46
CA THR A 471 8.46 0.58 -14.89
C THR A 471 8.42 -0.94 -15.10
N ALA A 472 7.74 -1.68 -14.23
CA ALA A 472 7.48 -3.10 -14.45
C ALA A 472 6.60 -3.34 -15.69
N ALA A 473 5.51 -2.58 -15.85
CA ALA A 473 4.59 -2.71 -16.98
C ALA A 473 5.25 -2.46 -18.36
N THR A 474 6.25 -1.57 -18.45
CA THR A 474 7.05 -1.35 -19.67
C THR A 474 8.07 -2.46 -19.96
N MET A 475 8.38 -3.32 -18.99
CA MET A 475 9.35 -4.42 -19.15
C MET A 475 8.69 -5.81 -19.24
N PHE A 476 7.40 -5.93 -18.91
CA PHE A 476 6.62 -7.16 -19.07
C PHE A 476 6.19 -7.39 -20.53
N ARG A 477 5.93 -8.66 -20.87
CA ARG A 477 5.33 -9.10 -22.14
C ARG A 477 3.86 -9.49 -21.99
N ASP A 478 3.19 -9.64 -23.15
CA ASP A 478 1.92 -10.35 -23.29
C ASP A 478 2.02 -11.87 -22.98
N THR A 479 3.24 -12.42 -22.88
CA THR A 479 3.54 -13.85 -22.76
C THR A 479 4.71 -14.13 -21.81
N TYR A 480 4.85 -15.40 -21.41
CA TYR A 480 6.00 -15.94 -20.67
C TYR A 480 6.21 -17.42 -21.04
N THR A 481 7.43 -17.95 -20.89
CA THR A 481 7.73 -19.36 -21.14
C THR A 481 7.43 -20.24 -19.93
N LEU A 482 6.80 -21.40 -20.17
CA LEU A 482 6.57 -22.47 -19.19
C LEU A 482 6.80 -23.81 -19.91
N ASN A 483 7.66 -24.68 -19.36
CA ASN A 483 7.99 -25.99 -19.96
C ASN A 483 8.46 -25.90 -21.43
N ALA A 484 9.24 -24.85 -21.75
CA ALA A 484 9.67 -24.47 -23.11
C ALA A 484 8.55 -24.04 -24.08
N GLU A 485 7.29 -23.95 -23.63
CA GLU A 485 6.16 -23.44 -24.40
C GLU A 485 5.80 -21.99 -24.02
N THR A 486 5.52 -21.15 -25.01
CA THR A 486 5.03 -19.78 -24.79
C THR A 486 3.57 -19.80 -24.29
N LYS A 487 3.32 -19.22 -23.11
CA LYS A 487 1.98 -19.06 -22.52
C LYS A 487 1.55 -17.59 -22.48
N PRO A 488 0.25 -17.28 -22.65
CA PRO A 488 -0.25 -15.93 -22.51
C PRO A 488 -0.27 -15.49 -21.03
N MET A 489 0.07 -14.22 -20.79
CA MET A 489 -0.10 -13.58 -19.50
C MET A 489 -1.60 -13.55 -19.13
N ARG A 490 -1.98 -14.19 -18.03
CA ARG A 490 -3.36 -14.24 -17.51
C ARG A 490 -3.37 -13.77 -16.07
N PHE A 491 -4.24 -12.82 -15.76
CA PHE A 491 -4.30 -12.21 -14.44
C PHE A 491 -5.23 -12.98 -13.48
N TYR A 492 -4.83 -13.12 -12.22
CA TYR A 492 -5.61 -13.81 -11.18
C TYR A 492 -6.08 -15.21 -11.61
N ASN A 493 -5.21 -15.96 -12.30
CA ASN A 493 -5.48 -17.32 -12.78
C ASN A 493 -4.36 -18.27 -12.29
N PRO A 494 -4.63 -19.14 -11.29
CA PRO A 494 -3.61 -19.98 -10.67
C PRO A 494 -3.50 -21.38 -11.30
N ASP A 495 -4.27 -21.68 -12.36
CA ASP A 495 -4.34 -22.99 -13.01
C ASP A 495 -2.98 -23.62 -13.30
N VAL A 496 -2.01 -22.79 -13.70
CA VAL A 496 -0.70 -23.27 -14.15
C VAL A 496 0.07 -23.98 -13.05
N PHE A 497 -0.15 -23.63 -11.78
CA PHE A 497 0.42 -24.30 -10.61
C PHE A 497 -0.31 -25.60 -10.24
N TYR A 498 -1.58 -25.74 -10.63
CA TYR A 498 -2.38 -26.95 -10.39
C TYR A 498 -2.32 -27.97 -11.55
N LYS A 499 -1.78 -27.57 -12.71
CA LYS A 499 -1.78 -28.37 -13.95
C LYS A 499 -0.38 -28.74 -14.48
N ASN A 500 0.70 -28.28 -13.85
CA ASN A 500 2.08 -28.56 -14.28
C ASN A 500 2.97 -28.87 -13.06
N VAL A 501 3.75 -29.95 -13.14
CA VAL A 501 4.74 -30.33 -12.11
C VAL A 501 5.80 -29.24 -11.96
N ASP A 502 6.07 -28.85 -10.71
CA ASP A 502 6.92 -27.74 -10.26
C ASP A 502 6.92 -26.52 -11.19
N ALA A 503 5.72 -26.02 -11.48
CA ALA A 503 5.52 -24.83 -12.32
C ALA A 503 6.38 -23.62 -11.87
N VAL A 504 6.72 -23.52 -10.57
CA VAL A 504 7.61 -22.48 -10.02
C VAL A 504 9.01 -22.57 -10.60
N THR A 505 9.59 -23.77 -10.68
CA THR A 505 10.90 -24.00 -11.34
C THR A 505 10.81 -23.66 -12.83
N SER A 506 9.79 -24.15 -13.53
CA SER A 506 9.66 -23.93 -14.98
C SER A 506 9.38 -22.47 -15.35
N ILE A 507 8.63 -21.74 -14.54
CA ILE A 507 8.43 -20.28 -14.70
C ILE A 507 9.72 -19.53 -14.36
N THR A 508 10.43 -19.91 -13.30
CA THR A 508 11.74 -19.31 -12.97
C THR A 508 12.76 -19.52 -14.10
N LYS A 509 12.75 -20.69 -14.75
CA LYS A 509 13.56 -20.94 -15.95
C LYS A 509 13.18 -20.01 -17.10
N GLY A 510 11.87 -19.84 -17.37
CA GLY A 510 11.38 -18.85 -18.35
C GLY A 510 11.81 -17.41 -18.02
N LEU A 511 11.72 -17.01 -16.75
CA LEU A 511 12.17 -15.68 -16.29
C LEU A 511 13.66 -15.40 -16.55
N LEU A 512 14.50 -16.45 -16.57
CA LEU A 512 15.94 -16.39 -16.82
C LEU A 512 16.33 -16.44 -18.30
N THR A 513 15.48 -17.03 -19.17
CA THR A 513 15.73 -17.17 -20.61
C THR A 513 15.04 -16.11 -21.46
N ASP A 514 13.84 -15.68 -21.07
CA ASP A 514 13.03 -14.78 -21.89
C ASP A 514 13.52 -13.32 -21.74
N HIS A 515 14.01 -12.65 -22.78
CA HIS A 515 14.50 -11.25 -22.68
C HIS A 515 13.41 -10.20 -22.39
N ALA A 516 13.56 -9.30 -21.41
CA ALA A 516 12.54 -8.31 -21.05
C ALA A 516 12.13 -7.37 -22.20
N GLN A 517 10.95 -6.72 -22.12
CA GLN A 517 10.69 -5.56 -22.99
C GLN A 517 11.55 -4.37 -22.55
N ARG A 518 11.91 -3.51 -23.51
CA ARG A 518 12.68 -2.30 -23.27
C ARG A 518 11.82 -1.26 -22.56
N PHE A 519 12.39 -0.58 -21.56
CA PHE A 519 11.77 0.63 -21.00
C PHE A 519 11.65 1.71 -22.09
N ASP A 520 10.43 1.88 -22.57
CA ASP A 520 9.94 2.99 -23.38
C ASP A 520 8.39 3.02 -23.23
N PRO A 521 7.61 3.85 -23.94
CA PRO A 521 6.18 3.96 -23.68
C PRO A 521 5.35 2.86 -24.36
N TYR A 522 5.94 1.90 -25.06
CA TYR A 522 5.21 0.79 -25.64
C TYR A 522 4.96 -0.29 -24.59
N ILE A 523 3.69 -0.69 -24.44
CA ILE A 523 3.25 -1.55 -23.33
C ILE A 523 2.36 -2.67 -23.85
N ALA A 524 2.68 -3.90 -23.45
CA ALA A 524 1.97 -5.12 -23.79
C ALA A 524 0.44 -5.03 -23.64
N THR A 525 -0.31 -5.62 -24.57
CA THR A 525 -1.78 -5.54 -24.66
C THR A 525 -2.47 -6.05 -23.38
N SER A 526 -1.85 -7.03 -22.71
CA SER A 526 -2.29 -7.54 -21.42
C SER A 526 -2.35 -6.49 -20.31
N PHE A 527 -1.55 -5.43 -20.35
CA PHE A 527 -1.59 -4.34 -19.35
C PHE A 527 -2.39 -3.12 -19.82
N THR A 528 -2.48 -2.86 -21.12
CA THR A 528 -3.21 -1.69 -21.68
C THR A 528 -4.67 -1.98 -22.05
N ASN A 529 -5.05 -3.23 -22.30
CA ASN A 529 -6.38 -3.57 -22.84
C ASN A 529 -7.01 -4.85 -22.28
N ARG A 530 -6.28 -5.65 -21.48
CA ARG A 530 -6.79 -6.90 -20.86
C ARG A 530 -6.37 -7.04 -19.39
N TYR A 531 -6.13 -5.91 -18.72
CA TYR A 531 -5.64 -5.91 -17.35
C TYR A 531 -6.77 -6.29 -16.40
N VAL A 532 -6.57 -7.34 -15.59
CA VAL A 532 -7.36 -7.65 -14.38
C VAL A 532 -8.89 -7.65 -14.62
N GLU A 533 -9.36 -8.69 -15.31
CA GLU A 533 -10.78 -9.00 -15.60
C GLU A 533 -11.60 -9.45 -14.36
N VAL A 534 -11.36 -8.85 -13.18
CA VAL A 534 -11.91 -9.24 -11.86
C VAL A 534 -13.45 -9.11 -11.74
N LEU A 535 -14.13 -8.68 -12.80
CA LEU A 535 -15.57 -8.86 -13.00
C LEU A 535 -15.79 -9.41 -14.42
N PRO A 536 -16.63 -10.46 -14.61
CA PRO A 536 -16.81 -11.08 -15.91
C PRO A 536 -17.32 -10.07 -16.96
N GLY A 537 -16.52 -9.84 -18.00
CA GLY A 537 -16.85 -9.02 -19.16
C GLY A 537 -16.23 -7.62 -19.24
N TYR A 538 -15.48 -7.16 -18.22
CA TYR A 538 -14.95 -5.79 -18.18
C TYR A 538 -13.41 -5.73 -18.21
N PRO A 539 -12.77 -5.67 -19.40
CA PRO A 539 -11.34 -5.43 -19.49
C PRO A 539 -10.95 -4.06 -18.91
N ARG A 540 -9.70 -3.94 -18.45
CA ARG A 540 -9.17 -2.68 -17.88
C ARG A 540 -7.84 -2.32 -18.54
N ASP A 541 -7.43 -1.09 -18.26
CA ASP A 541 -6.23 -0.44 -18.79
C ASP A 541 -5.41 0.12 -17.62
N LEU A 542 -4.27 -0.52 -17.31
CA LEU A 542 -3.38 -0.13 -16.22
C LEU A 542 -2.82 1.29 -16.43
N VAL A 543 -2.53 1.67 -17.67
CA VAL A 543 -2.03 3.01 -18.02
C VAL A 543 -3.09 4.06 -17.73
N ALA A 544 -4.32 3.87 -18.22
CA ALA A 544 -5.42 4.80 -17.97
C ALA A 544 -5.75 4.90 -16.46
N ILE A 545 -5.65 3.78 -15.73
CA ILE A 545 -5.80 3.74 -14.27
C ILE A 545 -4.67 4.49 -13.56
N MET A 546 -3.41 4.33 -13.96
CA MET A 546 -2.27 5.04 -13.34
C MET A 546 -2.28 6.54 -13.65
N LEU A 547 -2.65 6.94 -14.87
CA LEU A 547 -2.88 8.35 -15.20
C LEU A 547 -4.01 8.96 -14.36
N GLN A 548 -5.10 8.22 -14.14
CA GLN A 548 -6.21 8.66 -13.29
C GLN A 548 -5.78 8.73 -11.80
N ARG A 549 -5.04 7.72 -11.33
CA ARG A 549 -4.44 7.65 -9.99
C ARG A 549 -3.53 8.84 -9.71
N GLY A 550 -2.72 9.25 -10.68
CA GLY A 550 -1.90 10.47 -10.57
C GLY A 550 -2.72 11.74 -10.34
N ARG A 551 -3.85 11.89 -11.05
CA ARG A 551 -4.75 13.05 -10.91
C ARG A 551 -5.54 13.04 -9.61
N ASP A 552 -5.97 11.86 -9.16
CA ASP A 552 -6.63 11.60 -7.88
C ASP A 552 -5.70 11.78 -6.66
N HIS A 553 -4.42 11.46 -6.81
CA HIS A 553 -3.38 11.65 -5.79
C HIS A 553 -2.83 13.08 -5.73
N GLY A 554 -3.21 13.95 -6.67
CA GLY A 554 -2.63 15.28 -6.81
C GLY A 554 -1.13 15.23 -7.13
N ILE A 555 -0.68 14.29 -7.96
CA ILE A 555 0.72 14.21 -8.42
C ILE A 555 1.04 15.43 -9.31
N PRO A 556 2.17 16.13 -9.08
CA PRO A 556 2.59 17.22 -9.97
C PRO A 556 2.79 16.76 -11.42
N ARG A 557 2.49 17.65 -12.37
CA ARG A 557 2.73 17.47 -13.81
C ARG A 557 4.21 17.20 -14.12
N TYR A 558 4.48 16.57 -15.26
CA TYR A 558 5.84 16.22 -15.69
C TYR A 558 6.82 17.41 -15.62
N THR A 559 6.43 18.62 -16.03
CA THR A 559 7.32 19.80 -16.00
C THR A 559 7.73 20.23 -14.59
N ASP A 560 6.91 19.97 -13.57
CA ASP A 560 7.26 20.25 -12.17
C ASP A 560 8.34 19.25 -11.70
N TRP A 561 8.28 17.98 -12.15
CA TRP A 561 9.29 16.94 -11.88
C TRP A 561 10.58 17.11 -12.67
N LEU A 562 10.51 17.48 -13.95
CA LEU A 562 11.67 17.82 -14.77
C LEU A 562 12.50 18.93 -14.10
N LYS A 563 11.84 19.93 -13.50
CA LYS A 563 12.52 20.95 -12.68
C LYS A 563 13.11 20.37 -11.39
N PHE A 564 12.37 19.53 -10.67
CA PHE A 564 12.83 18.91 -9.41
C PHE A 564 14.06 18.00 -9.59
N CYS A 565 14.17 17.34 -10.75
CA CYS A 565 15.28 16.43 -11.08
C CYS A 565 16.47 17.11 -11.77
N SER A 566 16.31 18.34 -12.26
CA SER A 566 17.38 19.09 -12.93
C SER A 566 18.20 19.92 -11.95
N ARG A 567 19.54 19.83 -12.03
CA ARG A 567 20.44 20.72 -11.27
C ARG A 567 20.44 22.16 -11.79
N ASN A 568 20.29 22.32 -13.10
CA ASN A 568 20.29 23.61 -13.81
C ASN A 568 18.89 23.95 -14.33
N TYR A 569 18.67 25.19 -14.78
CA TYR A 569 17.44 25.54 -15.49
C TYR A 569 17.28 24.71 -16.77
N VAL A 570 16.09 24.15 -16.95
CA VAL A 570 15.68 23.42 -18.15
C VAL A 570 14.41 24.07 -18.70
N ASN A 571 14.42 24.41 -19.99
CA ASN A 571 13.23 24.90 -20.68
C ASN A 571 12.23 23.74 -20.87
N PRO A 572 11.04 23.75 -20.24
CA PRO A 572 10.08 22.65 -20.35
C PRO A 572 9.50 22.49 -21.76
N HIS A 573 9.53 23.54 -22.59
CA HIS A 573 9.07 23.48 -23.98
C HIS A 573 10.01 22.69 -24.89
N SER A 574 11.29 22.54 -24.53
CA SER A 574 12.24 21.76 -25.36
C SER A 574 12.06 20.26 -25.20
N LEU A 575 11.44 19.78 -24.11
CA LEU A 575 11.31 18.36 -23.74
C LEU A 575 12.65 17.61 -23.97
N PRO A 576 13.71 17.97 -23.22
CA PRO A 576 15.09 17.71 -23.64
C PRO A 576 15.44 16.22 -23.75
N HIS A 577 14.85 15.40 -22.89
CA HIS A 577 15.12 13.97 -22.83
C HIS A 577 14.32 13.14 -23.87
N HIS A 578 13.42 13.76 -24.64
CA HIS A 578 12.53 13.07 -25.57
C HIS A 578 13.09 12.95 -26.99
N SER A 579 12.72 11.90 -27.72
CA SER A 579 12.90 11.85 -29.18
C SER A 579 11.92 12.82 -29.87
N ILE A 580 12.20 13.22 -31.12
CA ILE A 580 11.34 14.14 -31.88
C ILE A 580 9.91 13.57 -32.01
N ASP A 581 9.79 12.29 -32.34
CA ASP A 581 8.53 11.53 -32.38
C ASP A 581 7.77 11.57 -31.04
N MET A 582 8.47 11.34 -29.90
CA MET A 582 7.84 11.43 -28.58
C MET A 582 7.33 12.85 -28.27
N LYS A 583 8.04 13.90 -28.68
CA LYS A 583 7.58 15.29 -28.51
C LYS A 583 6.29 15.55 -29.28
N TYR A 584 6.21 15.11 -30.54
CA TYR A 584 4.99 15.23 -31.33
C TYR A 584 3.81 14.45 -30.73
N LYS A 585 4.02 13.20 -30.30
CA LYS A 585 2.99 12.35 -29.68
C LYS A 585 2.48 12.90 -28.33
N LEU A 586 3.37 13.45 -27.50
CA LEU A 586 3.00 14.12 -26.25
C LEU A 586 2.20 15.39 -26.52
N LEU A 587 2.66 16.23 -27.45
CA LEU A 587 2.02 17.51 -27.76
C LEU A 587 0.68 17.35 -28.49
N SER A 588 0.50 16.34 -29.34
CA SER A 588 -0.81 16.03 -29.94
C SER A 588 -1.83 15.60 -28.88
N SER A 589 -1.40 14.76 -27.92
CA SER A 589 -2.26 14.24 -26.85
C SER A 589 -2.61 15.29 -25.80
N TYR A 590 -1.64 16.12 -25.39
CA TYR A 590 -1.79 17.06 -24.27
C TYR A 590 -1.97 18.53 -24.66
N LYS A 591 -1.71 18.91 -25.91
CA LYS A 591 -1.75 20.27 -26.49
C LYS A 591 -0.77 21.30 -25.89
N ASN A 592 -0.23 21.07 -24.70
CA ASN A 592 0.70 21.95 -24.01
C ASN A 592 1.58 21.16 -23.03
N VAL A 593 2.87 21.50 -22.94
CA VAL A 593 3.82 20.80 -22.03
C VAL A 593 3.39 20.84 -20.56
N PHE A 594 2.76 21.94 -20.11
CA PHE A 594 2.29 22.11 -18.73
C PHE A 594 1.03 21.31 -18.39
N ASN A 595 0.48 20.54 -19.34
CA ASN A 595 -0.64 19.63 -19.12
C ASN A 595 -0.17 18.20 -18.79
N ILE A 596 0.98 17.78 -19.32
CA ILE A 596 1.51 16.41 -19.33
C ILE A 596 1.51 15.80 -17.91
N ASP A 597 0.81 14.68 -17.71
CA ASP A 597 0.87 13.89 -16.48
C ASP A 597 2.28 13.26 -16.34
N LEU A 598 2.81 13.15 -15.12
CA LEU A 598 4.19 12.65 -14.90
C LEU A 598 4.47 11.34 -15.63
N ILE A 599 3.56 10.36 -15.54
CA ILE A 599 3.74 9.03 -16.14
C ILE A 599 3.95 9.11 -17.67
N SER A 600 3.14 9.90 -18.38
CA SER A 600 3.31 10.12 -19.82
C SER A 600 4.63 10.80 -20.17
N GLY A 601 5.08 11.75 -19.34
CA GLY A 601 6.34 12.46 -19.57
C GLY A 601 7.59 11.62 -19.26
N ALA A 602 7.59 10.86 -18.17
CA ALA A 602 8.78 10.16 -17.67
C ALA A 602 9.04 8.79 -18.34
N LEU A 603 7.99 8.05 -18.75
CA LEU A 603 8.14 6.79 -19.48
C LEU A 603 8.54 6.98 -20.96
N SER A 604 8.58 8.22 -21.43
CA SER A 604 8.85 8.59 -22.82
C SER A 604 10.16 9.34 -23.04
N GLU A 605 10.90 9.56 -21.96
CA GLU A 605 12.29 9.98 -22.01
C GLU A 605 13.14 8.87 -22.64
N ARG A 606 14.23 9.24 -23.32
CA ARG A 606 15.30 8.30 -23.66
C ARG A 606 15.91 7.78 -22.36
N VAL A 607 16.21 6.48 -22.30
CA VAL A 607 16.96 5.88 -21.19
C VAL A 607 18.34 6.51 -21.02
N LEU A 608 18.88 6.46 -19.80
CA LEU A 608 20.27 6.83 -19.51
C LEU A 608 21.26 5.96 -20.31
N SER A 609 22.46 6.50 -20.58
CA SER A 609 23.52 5.79 -21.30
C SER A 609 24.15 4.65 -20.48
N ASP A 610 24.13 4.75 -19.16
CA ASP A 610 24.66 3.75 -18.22
C ASP A 610 23.56 3.03 -17.42
N GLY A 611 22.27 3.23 -17.75
CA GLY A 611 21.12 2.67 -17.03
C GLY A 611 19.96 2.30 -17.95
N LYS A 612 18.81 1.94 -17.38
CA LYS A 612 17.68 1.34 -18.12
C LYS A 612 16.35 2.09 -18.01
N VAL A 613 16.34 3.29 -17.41
CA VAL A 613 15.16 4.15 -17.32
C VAL A 613 15.49 5.60 -17.68
N GLY A 614 14.46 6.42 -17.91
CA GLY A 614 14.61 7.85 -18.18
C GLY A 614 15.16 8.66 -16.98
N PRO A 615 15.85 9.79 -17.21
CA PRO A 615 16.43 10.63 -16.16
C PRO A 615 15.47 11.01 -15.02
N THR A 616 14.19 11.30 -15.31
CA THR A 616 13.18 11.63 -14.30
C THR A 616 12.82 10.40 -13.46
N VAL A 617 12.72 9.21 -14.05
CA VAL A 617 12.48 7.96 -13.31
C VAL A 617 13.69 7.60 -12.45
N ALA A 618 14.90 7.68 -13.01
CA ALA A 618 16.13 7.39 -12.27
C ALA A 618 16.32 8.36 -11.07
N CYS A 619 16.02 9.64 -11.26
CA CYS A 619 15.99 10.64 -10.20
C CYS A 619 15.01 10.29 -9.06
N ILE A 620 13.76 9.92 -9.38
CA ILE A 620 12.74 9.58 -8.38
C ILE A 620 13.15 8.31 -7.63
N LEU A 621 13.52 7.25 -8.34
CA LEU A 621 13.89 5.98 -7.72
C LEU A 621 15.19 6.08 -6.92
N GLY A 622 16.22 6.76 -7.45
CA GLY A 622 17.48 6.97 -6.73
C GLY A 622 17.30 7.71 -5.40
N LYS A 623 16.41 8.72 -5.37
CA LYS A 623 16.02 9.42 -4.13
C LYS A 623 15.20 8.55 -3.19
N GLU A 624 14.36 7.64 -3.71
CA GLU A 624 13.57 6.76 -2.84
C GLU A 624 14.41 5.67 -2.20
N PHE A 625 15.23 4.95 -2.98
CA PHE A 625 16.12 3.93 -2.44
C PHE A 625 17.19 4.55 -1.52
N GLN A 626 17.57 5.82 -1.71
CA GLN A 626 18.33 6.57 -0.70
C GLN A 626 17.56 6.66 0.64
N ARG A 627 16.29 7.11 0.62
CA ARG A 627 15.48 7.24 1.83
C ARG A 627 15.22 5.89 2.51
N LEU A 628 15.02 4.82 1.74
CA LEU A 628 14.83 3.46 2.25
C LEU A 628 16.10 2.91 2.91
N LYS A 629 17.29 3.18 2.35
CA LYS A 629 18.59 2.77 2.92
C LYS A 629 18.97 3.56 4.18
N PHE A 630 18.97 4.89 4.10
CA PHE A 630 19.46 5.76 5.17
C PHE A 630 18.40 6.03 6.27
N GLY A 631 17.11 5.80 6.00
CA GLY A 631 16.01 5.97 6.96
C GLY A 631 15.59 4.69 7.70
N ASP A 632 16.27 3.57 7.50
CA ASP A 632 15.94 2.28 8.12
C ASP A 632 16.97 1.88 9.19
N ARG A 633 16.52 1.80 10.44
CA ARG A 633 17.32 1.37 11.61
C ARG A 633 17.87 -0.06 11.43
N PHE A 634 17.14 -0.89 10.71
CA PHE A 634 17.45 -2.30 10.47
C PHE A 634 18.02 -2.56 9.06
N TRP A 635 18.53 -1.53 8.36
CA TRP A 635 19.30 -1.71 7.11
C TRP A 635 20.45 -2.71 7.35
N TYR A 636 20.54 -3.74 6.51
CA TYR A 636 21.29 -4.96 6.86
C TYR A 636 22.79 -4.74 7.15
N GLU A 637 23.43 -3.71 6.57
CA GLU A 637 24.85 -3.41 6.80
C GLU A 637 25.15 -2.66 8.11
N ASN A 638 24.13 -2.13 8.80
CA ASN A 638 24.32 -1.34 10.02
C ASN A 638 24.99 -2.18 11.14
N SER A 639 25.76 -1.53 12.02
CA SER A 639 26.22 -2.16 13.27
C SER A 639 25.22 -1.98 14.43
N GLY A 640 25.36 -2.78 15.49
CA GLY A 640 24.64 -2.62 16.76
C GLY A 640 23.73 -3.79 17.16
N PRO A 641 22.95 -3.65 18.25
CA PRO A 641 22.05 -4.70 18.74
C PRO A 641 21.03 -5.13 17.67
N GLY A 642 20.84 -6.44 17.53
CA GLY A 642 19.89 -7.03 16.59
C GLY A 642 20.34 -7.13 15.14
N GLN A 643 21.47 -6.52 14.76
CA GLN A 643 21.99 -6.60 13.39
C GLN A 643 22.62 -7.97 13.09
N LEU A 644 23.10 -8.16 11.87
CA LEU A 644 23.83 -9.37 11.46
C LEU A 644 25.26 -9.38 12.04
N THR A 645 25.84 -10.55 12.22
CA THR A 645 27.28 -10.67 12.50
C THR A 645 28.11 -10.42 11.24
N GLN A 646 29.42 -10.17 11.38
CA GLN A 646 30.32 -10.04 10.22
C GLN A 646 30.35 -11.30 9.33
N GLN A 647 30.21 -12.49 9.92
CA GLN A 647 30.11 -13.75 9.18
C GLN A 647 28.79 -13.82 8.40
N GLN A 648 27.65 -13.52 9.04
CA GLN A 648 26.35 -13.44 8.36
C GLN A 648 26.36 -12.40 7.24
N LEU A 649 27.03 -11.25 7.43
CA LEU A 649 27.23 -10.25 6.39
C LEU A 649 28.09 -10.74 5.22
N ALA A 650 29.11 -11.56 5.47
CA ALA A 650 29.89 -12.18 4.40
C ALA A 650 29.04 -13.19 3.59
N THR A 651 28.19 -13.97 4.26
CA THR A 651 27.21 -14.84 3.60
C THR A 651 26.21 -14.05 2.75
N VAL A 652 25.59 -12.99 3.30
CA VAL A 652 24.65 -12.13 2.55
C VAL A 652 25.34 -11.45 1.35
N ARG A 653 26.58 -10.97 1.51
CA ARG A 653 27.37 -10.36 0.42
C ARG A 653 27.86 -11.33 -0.65
N SER A 654 27.77 -12.64 -0.42
CA SER A 654 28.08 -13.68 -1.40
C SER A 654 26.84 -14.32 -2.03
N THR A 655 25.67 -14.26 -1.39
CA THR A 655 24.39 -14.63 -2.02
C THR A 655 24.04 -13.63 -3.16
N THR A 656 23.89 -14.16 -4.37
CA THR A 656 23.18 -13.49 -5.49
C THR A 656 21.82 -14.12 -5.72
N LEU A 657 20.95 -13.49 -6.53
CA LEU A 657 19.66 -14.09 -6.91
C LEU A 657 19.83 -15.46 -7.59
N ALA A 658 20.94 -15.69 -8.31
CA ALA A 658 21.23 -16.99 -8.90
C ALA A 658 21.49 -18.08 -7.84
N HIS A 659 22.10 -17.74 -6.70
CA HIS A 659 22.26 -18.68 -5.57
C HIS A 659 20.91 -19.06 -4.97
N ILE A 660 20.02 -18.08 -4.73
CA ILE A 660 18.66 -18.34 -4.21
C ILE A 660 17.88 -19.24 -5.18
N ILE A 661 18.01 -19.05 -6.49
CA ILE A 661 17.38 -19.91 -7.49
C ILE A 661 17.92 -21.34 -7.44
N CYS A 662 19.24 -21.53 -7.42
CA CYS A 662 19.85 -22.86 -7.30
C CYS A 662 19.48 -23.59 -6.00
N ARG A 663 19.27 -22.86 -4.89
CA ARG A 663 18.89 -23.42 -3.59
C ARG A 663 17.42 -23.90 -3.53
N ASN A 664 16.53 -23.37 -4.38
CA ASN A 664 15.07 -23.47 -4.20
C ASN A 664 14.27 -23.90 -5.44
N THR A 665 14.95 -24.29 -6.52
CA THR A 665 14.35 -24.79 -7.77
C THR A 665 15.13 -26.00 -8.28
N ALA A 666 14.52 -26.82 -9.15
CA ALA A 666 15.24 -27.92 -9.81
C ALA A 666 16.07 -27.45 -11.03
N ILE A 667 16.52 -26.19 -11.05
CA ILE A 667 17.45 -25.67 -12.06
C ILE A 667 18.87 -26.12 -11.71
N THR A 668 19.53 -26.82 -12.63
CA THR A 668 20.88 -27.37 -12.44
C THR A 668 22.00 -26.52 -13.06
N SER A 669 21.65 -25.58 -13.96
CA SER A 669 22.58 -24.69 -14.64
C SER A 669 21.96 -23.30 -14.80
N ILE A 670 22.71 -22.26 -14.45
CA ILE A 670 22.23 -20.86 -14.42
C ILE A 670 23.36 -19.87 -14.72
N GLN A 671 23.04 -18.71 -15.28
CA GLN A 671 24.01 -17.61 -15.37
C GLN A 671 24.26 -16.98 -13.99
N ARG A 672 25.49 -16.52 -13.71
CA ARG A 672 25.85 -16.00 -12.37
C ARG A 672 25.06 -14.74 -11.98
N LYS A 673 24.73 -13.88 -12.96
CA LYS A 673 23.85 -12.72 -12.80
C LYS A 673 22.46 -13.03 -13.36
N ALA A 674 21.47 -13.26 -12.50
CA ALA A 674 20.12 -13.69 -12.94
C ALA A 674 19.35 -12.64 -13.77
N PHE A 675 19.66 -11.35 -13.63
CA PHE A 675 19.03 -10.24 -14.37
C PHE A 675 19.60 -10.02 -15.78
N GLU A 676 20.80 -10.52 -16.06
CA GLU A 676 21.44 -10.47 -17.38
C GLU A 676 21.26 -11.83 -18.09
N PRO A 677 21.12 -11.89 -19.42
CA PRO A 677 21.01 -13.15 -20.15
C PRO A 677 22.34 -13.92 -20.17
N VAL A 678 22.30 -15.17 -20.59
CA VAL A 678 23.50 -15.98 -20.84
C VAL A 678 24.33 -15.32 -21.95
N SER A 679 25.62 -15.11 -21.72
CA SER A 679 26.56 -14.50 -22.68
C SER A 679 28.00 -14.93 -22.40
N ALA A 680 28.95 -14.52 -23.24
CA ALA A 680 30.37 -14.77 -22.99
C ALA A 680 30.89 -14.12 -21.68
N SER A 681 30.28 -13.03 -21.22
CA SER A 681 30.60 -12.34 -19.96
C SER A 681 29.70 -12.74 -18.79
N ASN A 682 28.67 -13.54 -19.03
CA ASN A 682 27.75 -14.08 -18.04
C ASN A 682 27.36 -15.53 -18.44
N PRO A 683 28.32 -16.47 -18.48
CA PRO A 683 28.07 -17.83 -18.95
C PRO A 683 27.16 -18.58 -17.95
N ALA A 684 26.43 -19.56 -18.47
CA ALA A 684 25.73 -20.54 -17.64
C ALA A 684 26.74 -21.47 -16.97
N VAL A 685 26.61 -21.64 -15.66
CA VAL A 685 27.47 -22.48 -14.81
C VAL A 685 26.62 -23.47 -14.02
N SER A 686 27.23 -24.56 -13.56
CA SER A 686 26.53 -25.54 -12.72
C SER A 686 26.10 -24.93 -11.39
N CYS A 687 24.88 -25.20 -10.94
CA CYS A 687 24.43 -24.80 -9.62
C CYS A 687 25.28 -25.42 -8.49
N THR A 688 25.81 -26.63 -8.69
CA THR A 688 26.74 -27.26 -7.74
C THR A 688 28.06 -26.49 -7.64
N GLU A 689 28.58 -26.01 -8.78
CA GLU A 689 29.79 -25.20 -8.82
C GLU A 689 29.56 -23.82 -8.16
N LEU A 690 28.45 -23.16 -8.50
CA LEU A 690 28.07 -21.87 -7.95
C LEU A 690 27.95 -21.91 -6.41
N LEU A 691 27.32 -22.94 -5.86
CA LEU A 691 27.13 -23.09 -4.42
C LEU A 691 28.42 -23.53 -3.69
N ASN A 692 29.28 -24.36 -4.31
CA ASN A 692 30.54 -24.80 -3.70
C ASN A 692 31.59 -23.68 -3.57
N ILE A 693 31.57 -22.68 -4.44
CA ILE A 693 32.46 -21.51 -4.31
C ILE A 693 32.21 -20.77 -2.97
N GLN A 694 30.97 -20.77 -2.48
CA GLN A 694 30.58 -20.10 -1.23
C GLN A 694 31.06 -20.84 0.04
N THR A 695 31.29 -22.16 -0.01
CA THR A 695 31.78 -22.92 1.16
C THR A 695 33.30 -22.84 1.32
N THR A 696 34.05 -22.72 0.22
CA THR A 696 35.52 -22.58 0.26
C THR A 696 36.03 -21.26 0.82
N THR A 697 35.19 -20.21 0.89
CA THR A 697 35.58 -18.91 1.48
C THR A 697 35.45 -18.83 3.00
N THR A 698 34.97 -19.89 3.67
CA THR A 698 34.60 -19.86 5.10
C THR A 698 35.50 -20.74 5.98
N THR A 699 36.49 -21.43 5.41
CA THR A 699 37.48 -22.20 6.17
C THR A 699 38.53 -21.27 6.78
N THR A 700 38.41 -21.00 8.08
CA THR A 700 39.47 -20.40 8.92
C THR A 700 40.79 -21.16 8.71
N PRO A 701 41.96 -20.48 8.65
CA PRO A 701 43.24 -21.18 8.55
C PRO A 701 43.48 -22.07 9.78
N THR A 702 43.55 -23.38 9.58
CA THR A 702 43.94 -24.32 10.64
C THR A 702 45.42 -24.09 10.96
N THR A 703 45.72 -23.52 12.13
CA THR A 703 47.09 -23.38 12.61
C THR A 703 47.68 -24.74 12.95
N THR A 704 48.45 -25.31 12.03
CA THR A 704 49.22 -26.55 12.23
C THR A 704 50.33 -26.30 13.25
N THR A 705 50.06 -26.54 14.53
CA THR A 705 51.09 -26.52 15.58
C THR A 705 51.87 -27.83 15.58
N THR A 706 53.03 -27.82 14.93
CA THR A 706 54.04 -28.89 15.06
C THR A 706 54.48 -29.04 16.53
N PRO A 707 54.58 -30.25 17.10
CA PRO A 707 54.97 -30.42 18.49
C PRO A 707 56.48 -30.21 18.69
N THR A 708 56.84 -29.31 19.60
CA THR A 708 58.21 -29.16 20.12
C THR A 708 58.20 -29.42 21.62
N THR A 709 58.93 -30.44 22.06
CA THR A 709 59.17 -30.73 23.48
C THR A 709 60.13 -29.70 24.10
N THR A 710 60.04 -29.46 25.42
CA THR A 710 61.13 -29.68 26.41
C THR A 710 60.86 -28.97 27.75
N THR A 711 61.05 -29.71 28.86
CA THR A 711 61.18 -29.29 30.29
C THR A 711 60.13 -28.43 31.00
N THR A 712 59.63 -28.99 32.11
CA THR A 712 59.04 -28.31 33.29
C THR A 712 60.08 -27.46 34.06
N PRO A 713 59.66 -26.61 35.02
CA PRO A 713 59.82 -27.04 36.42
C PRO A 713 58.60 -26.81 37.33
N THR A 714 58.57 -27.57 38.41
CA THR A 714 57.47 -27.81 39.34
C THR A 714 57.26 -26.70 40.39
N THR A 715 56.00 -26.49 40.81
CA THR A 715 55.66 -26.16 42.21
C THR A 715 54.38 -26.89 42.64
N THR A 716 54.28 -27.23 43.94
CA THR A 716 53.32 -28.21 44.47
C THR A 716 52.64 -27.71 45.74
N THR A 717 51.32 -27.89 45.86
CA THR A 717 50.60 -28.06 47.13
C THR A 717 49.26 -28.77 46.91
N THR A 718 48.79 -29.53 47.90
CA THR A 718 47.63 -30.44 47.78
C THR A 718 46.65 -30.24 48.99
N PRO A 719 45.69 -31.13 49.40
CA PRO A 719 44.29 -30.71 49.58
C PRO A 719 43.73 -30.85 51.02
N THR A 720 42.45 -30.51 51.23
CA THR A 720 41.68 -30.86 52.45
C THR A 720 40.18 -31.08 52.20
N THR A 721 39.51 -31.79 53.13
CA THR A 721 38.07 -32.15 53.13
C THR A 721 37.47 -31.95 54.56
N THR A 722 36.17 -32.07 54.87
CA THR A 722 35.01 -32.55 54.08
C THR A 722 33.85 -31.53 54.12
N THR A 723 32.64 -31.64 54.69
CA THR A 723 31.86 -32.71 55.38
C THR A 723 30.36 -32.32 55.39
N THR A 724 29.44 -33.28 55.20
CA THR A 724 27.97 -33.14 55.50
C THR A 724 27.67 -33.64 56.94
N PRO A 725 26.48 -33.44 57.58
CA PRO A 725 25.12 -33.85 57.13
C PRO A 725 24.04 -32.76 57.44
N THR A 726 22.70 -32.93 57.49
CA THR A 726 21.80 -34.11 57.61
C THR A 726 20.35 -33.77 57.12
N THR A 727 19.61 -34.77 56.59
CA THR A 727 18.13 -35.06 56.65
C THR A 727 17.06 -33.93 56.78
N THR A 728 15.82 -34.01 56.28
CA THR A 728 14.84 -35.12 56.01
C THR A 728 13.74 -34.56 55.04
N THR A 729 12.71 -35.22 54.45
CA THR A 729 12.09 -36.58 54.51
C THR A 729 11.35 -36.87 53.16
N THR A 730 10.85 -38.10 52.98
CA THR A 730 9.76 -38.49 52.03
C THR A 730 8.79 -39.48 52.71
N PRO A 731 7.53 -39.61 52.24
CA PRO A 731 7.10 -40.76 51.41
C PRO A 731 6.38 -40.29 50.11
N THR A 732 6.38 -40.92 48.92
CA THR A 732 6.07 -42.31 48.47
C THR A 732 4.55 -42.68 48.57
N THR A 733 3.90 -43.44 47.66
CA THR A 733 4.38 -44.44 46.66
C THR A 733 3.30 -44.82 45.59
N THR A 734 3.69 -45.03 44.31
CA THR A 734 3.08 -45.98 43.28
C THR A 734 1.57 -45.88 42.91
N VAL A 735 0.99 -46.51 41.86
CA VAL A 735 1.22 -47.75 41.05
C VAL A 735 0.98 -47.49 39.52
N CYS A 736 1.21 -48.48 38.65
CA CYS A 736 1.25 -48.43 37.16
C CYS A 736 -0.01 -49.01 36.43
N ASP A 737 0.12 -49.18 35.10
CA ASP A 737 -0.76 -49.88 34.12
C ASP A 737 -2.01 -49.13 33.61
N GLY A 738 -2.43 -49.20 32.34
CA GLY A 738 -1.83 -49.85 31.15
C GLY A 738 -2.63 -49.61 29.83
N TRP A 739 -2.11 -50.15 28.70
CA TRP A 739 -2.75 -50.56 27.41
C TRP A 739 -4.28 -50.32 27.20
N SER A 740 -4.85 -49.96 26.04
CA SER A 740 -4.37 -49.94 24.63
C SER A 740 -5.23 -49.03 23.70
N ALA A 741 -5.52 -49.40 22.45
CA ALA A 741 -5.91 -48.49 21.35
C ALA A 741 -7.32 -48.76 20.72
N PHE A 742 -7.61 -48.03 19.62
CA PHE A 742 -8.71 -48.18 18.64
C PHE A 742 -10.08 -47.48 18.84
N SER A 743 -10.27 -46.43 18.02
CA SER A 743 -11.41 -46.12 17.14
C SER A 743 -12.88 -46.12 17.61
N LEU A 744 -13.54 -44.99 17.36
CA LEU A 744 -14.88 -44.85 16.72
C LEU A 744 -15.97 -45.90 17.05
N TRP A 745 -17.02 -45.50 17.77
CA TRP A 745 -18.32 -45.19 17.12
C TRP A 745 -19.30 -44.47 18.06
N THR A 746 -20.12 -43.65 17.41
CA THR A 746 -21.28 -42.90 17.89
C THR A 746 -22.32 -43.72 18.69
N VAL A 747 -22.80 -43.14 19.80
CA VAL A 747 -24.19 -43.33 20.27
C VAL A 747 -24.85 -41.95 20.36
N CYS A 748 -26.04 -41.81 19.77
CA CYS A 748 -26.86 -40.60 19.88
C CYS A 748 -28.25 -40.96 20.42
N LEU A 749 -28.73 -40.18 21.39
CA LEU A 749 -30.15 -39.99 21.69
C LEU A 749 -30.32 -38.47 21.87
N ASN A 750 -30.86 -37.77 20.88
CA ASN A 750 -32.28 -37.38 20.75
C ASN A 750 -32.63 -36.18 21.65
N ASN A 751 -33.10 -35.02 21.19
CA ASN A 751 -33.31 -34.44 19.84
C ASN A 751 -32.93 -32.93 19.96
N ILE A 752 -32.44 -32.20 18.96
CA ILE A 752 -33.00 -31.90 17.63
C ILE A 752 -31.83 -31.61 16.65
N ARG A 753 -32.00 -31.84 15.34
CA ARG A 753 -31.04 -31.45 14.29
C ARG A 753 -31.59 -30.35 13.38
N CYS A 754 -30.70 -29.43 12.96
CA CYS A 754 -30.52 -29.16 11.53
C CYS A 754 -29.11 -28.61 11.24
N ARG A 755 -28.50 -29.04 10.13
CA ARG A 755 -27.27 -28.49 9.54
C ARG A 755 -27.64 -27.77 8.24
N PHE A 756 -26.76 -26.90 7.74
CA PHE A 756 -26.69 -26.66 6.29
C PHE A 756 -25.28 -26.85 5.73
N ARG A 757 -25.21 -27.59 4.62
CA ARG A 757 -24.11 -27.67 3.66
C ARG A 757 -24.76 -27.85 2.29
N LEU A 758 -24.31 -27.10 1.28
CA LEU A 758 -24.97 -27.04 -0.03
C LEU A 758 -24.74 -28.29 -0.89
N CYS A 759 -25.75 -28.65 -1.68
CA CYS A 759 -25.67 -29.41 -2.94
C CYS A 759 -26.85 -29.03 -3.85
N THR A 760 -26.82 -29.41 -5.13
CA THR A 760 -27.51 -28.70 -6.23
C THR A 760 -28.60 -29.51 -6.96
N ALA A 761 -29.76 -28.90 -7.25
CA ALA A 761 -30.52 -29.04 -8.52
C ALA A 761 -31.79 -28.15 -8.54
N GLY A 762 -32.23 -27.70 -9.73
CA GLY A 762 -33.64 -27.36 -10.00
C GLY A 762 -34.14 -25.91 -9.83
N PHE A 763 -34.37 -25.23 -10.95
CA PHE A 763 -35.36 -24.16 -11.21
C PHE A 763 -35.48 -22.87 -10.34
N ASN A 764 -35.17 -21.74 -10.99
CA ASN A 764 -35.84 -20.41 -10.95
C ASN A 764 -35.98 -19.57 -9.65
N ARG A 765 -35.04 -18.62 -9.51
CA ARG A 765 -35.23 -17.17 -9.23
C ARG A 765 -36.44 -16.72 -8.37
N ARG A 766 -36.16 -16.15 -7.19
CA ARG A 766 -36.13 -14.68 -6.95
C ARG A 766 -35.62 -14.29 -5.54
N ALA A 767 -34.97 -13.13 -5.49
CA ALA A 767 -34.76 -12.21 -4.34
C ALA A 767 -34.33 -12.75 -2.95
N CYS A 768 -33.15 -12.32 -2.50
CA CYS A 768 -32.87 -12.07 -1.08
C CYS A 768 -32.26 -10.67 -0.96
N GLU A 769 -32.87 -9.78 -0.18
CA GLU A 769 -32.31 -8.48 0.18
C GLU A 769 -32.44 -8.23 1.70
N CYS A 770 -31.30 -7.97 2.34
CA CYS A 770 -31.09 -6.99 3.41
C CYS A 770 -31.76 -7.08 4.80
N LEU A 771 -30.88 -7.02 5.82
CA LEU A 771 -30.99 -6.27 7.09
C LEU A 771 -31.85 -6.83 8.27
N GLY A 772 -31.15 -7.20 9.36
CA GLY A 772 -31.51 -6.78 10.72
C GLY A 772 -32.10 -7.81 11.70
N ALA A 773 -31.25 -8.51 12.45
CA ALA A 773 -31.56 -9.21 13.72
C ALA A 773 -30.23 -9.57 14.46
N PRO A 774 -30.23 -9.87 15.78
CA PRO A 774 -29.00 -9.87 16.61
C PRO A 774 -28.18 -11.18 16.57
N ILE A 775 -27.03 -11.15 17.24
CA ILE A 775 -26.05 -12.25 17.34
C ILE A 775 -25.87 -12.62 18.82
N GLU A 776 -25.95 -13.91 19.15
CA GLU A 776 -25.51 -14.47 20.44
C GLU A 776 -24.05 -14.97 20.35
N VAL A 777 -23.34 -14.98 21.47
CA VAL A 777 -21.95 -15.44 21.59
C VAL A 777 -21.80 -16.25 22.87
N GLU A 778 -21.21 -17.44 22.76
CA GLU A 778 -20.85 -18.28 23.90
C GLU A 778 -19.33 -18.52 23.88
N VAL A 779 -18.70 -18.50 25.06
CA VAL A 779 -17.26 -18.68 25.25
C VAL A 779 -17.02 -19.60 26.45
N CYS A 780 -16.31 -20.71 26.22
CA CYS A 780 -15.92 -21.64 27.28
C CYS A 780 -14.40 -21.81 27.31
N ALA A 781 -13.79 -21.46 28.43
CA ALA A 781 -12.41 -21.80 28.80
C ALA A 781 -12.43 -22.48 30.18
N GLY A 782 -11.76 -23.62 30.33
CA GLY A 782 -11.87 -24.47 31.51
C GLY A 782 -10.58 -24.56 32.34
N GLY A 783 -10.53 -23.82 33.45
CA GLY A 783 -9.43 -23.83 34.42
C GLY A 783 -8.16 -23.08 33.96
N ILE A 784 -7.48 -22.27 34.77
CA ILE A 784 -7.59 -21.93 36.20
C ILE A 784 -7.35 -20.39 36.27
N SER A 785 -8.32 -19.57 36.66
CA SER A 785 -8.52 -19.00 38.02
C SER A 785 -7.24 -18.45 38.69
N SER A 786 -7.16 -17.25 39.26
CA SER A 786 -8.21 -16.36 39.78
C SER A 786 -7.82 -14.87 39.68
N MET A 787 -8.58 -14.09 38.90
CA MET A 787 -8.79 -12.63 38.98
C MET A 787 -9.78 -12.25 37.86
N ILE A 788 -10.97 -11.74 38.22
CA ILE A 788 -12.02 -11.05 37.41
C ILE A 788 -13.37 -11.22 38.14
N ASP A 789 -14.18 -10.16 38.23
CA ASP A 789 -15.62 -10.22 38.52
C ASP A 789 -16.43 -10.04 37.22
N LEU A 790 -17.27 -11.04 36.89
CA LEU A 790 -18.07 -11.08 35.66
C LEU A 790 -19.37 -10.26 35.72
N GLU A 791 -19.91 -10.00 36.92
CA GLU A 791 -21.18 -9.29 37.07
C GLU A 791 -21.00 -7.77 36.87
N SER A 792 -19.89 -7.22 37.40
CA SER A 792 -19.50 -5.82 37.11
C SER A 792 -19.14 -5.59 35.64
N ILE A 793 -18.61 -6.61 34.94
CA ILE A 793 -18.30 -6.52 33.50
C ILE A 793 -19.57 -6.39 32.66
N THR A 794 -20.59 -7.19 32.96
CA THR A 794 -21.81 -7.28 32.13
C THR A 794 -22.62 -5.98 32.16
N ASN A 795 -22.72 -5.35 33.34
CA ASN A 795 -23.49 -4.10 33.51
C ASN A 795 -22.83 -2.89 32.81
N GLU A 796 -21.51 -2.75 32.91
CA GLU A 796 -20.82 -1.60 32.32
C GLU A 796 -20.70 -1.70 30.78
N LEU A 797 -20.64 -2.91 30.23
CA LEU A 797 -20.73 -3.18 28.79
C LEU A 797 -22.05 -2.68 28.19
N TYR A 798 -23.17 -2.91 28.87
CA TYR A 798 -24.49 -2.48 28.42
C TYR A 798 -24.61 -0.95 28.38
N GLU A 799 -24.21 -0.27 29.46
CA GLU A 799 -24.24 1.19 29.54
C GLU A 799 -23.37 1.87 28.46
N ARG A 800 -22.18 1.31 28.16
CA ARG A 800 -21.30 1.82 27.09
C ARG A 800 -21.85 1.58 25.67
N THR A 801 -22.78 0.64 25.46
CA THR A 801 -23.24 0.25 24.11
C THR A 801 -24.67 0.69 23.75
N LYS A 802 -25.55 0.96 24.73
CA LYS A 802 -27.00 1.20 24.48
C LYS A 802 -27.32 2.26 23.41
N HIS A 803 -26.60 3.38 23.33
CA HIS A 803 -26.86 4.42 22.32
C HIS A 803 -26.50 3.97 20.88
N LEU A 804 -25.59 3.00 20.73
CA LEU A 804 -25.24 2.40 19.43
C LEU A 804 -26.27 1.34 18.99
N ILE A 805 -26.95 0.70 19.95
CA ILE A 805 -28.05 -0.24 19.71
C ILE A 805 -29.28 0.53 19.17
N TYR A 806 -29.74 1.57 19.87
CA TYR A 806 -30.90 2.37 19.44
C TYR A 806 -30.73 3.06 18.08
N ASN A 807 -29.49 3.35 17.66
CA ASN A 807 -29.18 3.93 16.35
C ASN A 807 -28.75 2.88 15.30
N GLY A 808 -28.99 1.57 15.54
CA GLY A 808 -28.72 0.49 14.57
C GLY A 808 -27.26 0.38 14.11
N SER A 809 -26.32 0.92 14.89
CA SER A 809 -24.92 1.16 14.50
C SER A 809 -23.92 0.29 15.25
N LEU A 810 -24.35 -0.49 16.25
CA LEU A 810 -23.49 -1.44 16.95
C LEU A 810 -23.13 -2.62 16.04
N THR A 811 -21.84 -2.76 15.72
CA THR A 811 -21.32 -3.93 14.97
C THR A 811 -20.77 -4.99 15.90
N TYR A 812 -20.71 -6.25 15.44
CA TYR A 812 -20.07 -7.37 16.17
C TYR A 812 -18.65 -7.05 16.63
N LYS A 813 -17.90 -6.25 15.85
CA LYS A 813 -16.54 -5.83 16.19
C LYS A 813 -16.51 -4.75 17.27
N MET A 814 -17.46 -3.83 17.27
CA MET A 814 -17.62 -2.84 18.35
C MET A 814 -18.08 -3.50 19.64
N PHE A 815 -19.02 -4.45 19.58
CA PHE A 815 -19.46 -5.24 20.73
C PHE A 815 -18.28 -5.97 21.41
N ASN A 816 -17.47 -6.69 20.63
CA ASN A 816 -16.27 -7.35 21.15
C ASN A 816 -15.21 -6.36 21.67
N ILE A 817 -15.11 -5.14 21.11
CA ILE A 817 -14.20 -4.10 21.61
C ILE A 817 -14.68 -3.59 22.97
N TYR A 818 -15.94 -3.21 23.13
CA TYR A 818 -16.47 -2.79 24.44
C TYR A 818 -16.43 -3.92 25.47
N LEU A 819 -16.69 -5.17 25.06
CA LEU A 819 -16.57 -6.34 25.93
C LEU A 819 -15.14 -6.49 26.46
N LEU A 820 -14.13 -6.42 25.58
CA LEU A 820 -12.73 -6.51 26.00
C LEU A 820 -12.30 -5.29 26.85
N ASP A 821 -12.72 -4.09 26.47
CA ASP A 821 -12.43 -2.83 27.17
C ASP A 821 -13.02 -2.80 28.60
N VAL A 822 -14.18 -3.44 28.80
CA VAL A 822 -14.79 -3.59 30.13
C VAL A 822 -14.24 -4.80 30.90
N ILE A 823 -13.88 -5.92 30.26
CA ILE A 823 -13.11 -7.00 30.91
C ILE A 823 -11.78 -6.46 31.45
N ILE A 824 -11.04 -5.71 30.64
CA ILE A 824 -9.76 -5.07 31.01
C ILE A 824 -9.96 -3.99 32.09
N SER A 825 -11.15 -3.40 32.20
CA SER A 825 -11.50 -2.46 33.27
C SER A 825 -11.87 -3.13 34.61
N LYS A 826 -11.88 -4.47 34.68
CA LYS A 826 -12.21 -5.28 35.87
C LYS A 826 -11.19 -6.41 36.13
N MET A 827 -10.06 -6.38 35.40
CA MET A 827 -8.80 -7.04 35.76
C MET A 827 -7.95 -6.10 36.63
#